data_AF-A0A7Z9QTZ9-F1
#
_entry.id   AF-A0A7Z9QTZ9-F1
#
_cell.length_a   1.000
_cell.length_b   1.000
_cell.length_c   1.000
_cell.angle_alpha   90.00
_cell.angle_beta   90.00
_cell.angle_gamma   90.00
#
_symmetry.space_group_name_H-M   'P 1'
#
loop_
_entity.id
_entity.type
_entity.pdbx_description
1 polymer ?
#
loop_
_entity_poly.entity_id
_entity_poly.type
_entity_poly.pdbx_seq_one_letter_code
_entity_poly.pdbx_strand_id
1 'polypeptide(L)'
;MEKSAKTIDVLSVTTTLEVGVDIGNLQGTYQANMPPQRFNYQQRVGRAGRRGQAYSLVLTMCRNKSHDLFYFRHPEMITGDPPPPPFLTKDQKRIVSRLARKAWLGRAFVELRNTLPPATDWPADGMRPDIHGEFFEVGKLQVDPQERLRWKTDLSKALQSTLSFRDEVVSVLVEDSSVPAAEILADLDVANVVDEIWGKEGVLKRARPDLGLAQALAEYGYFPLYGLPTTARNLYTGFKNENERWEPVAIDRDAETAVGEFAPLSHLLKDKKIHEVIGFSGSYPIQLPEYRKTHPLAPAFQETFKLYSCDICGSWNKDSGKSSPRCAGCGSPLGGNLEEFKVPNSYRTDLQGGVHPDEYDALGADTGSKKTIKAPATQVNLKKAGNGPGNLNVAIEEQCEIYSLNRGPQNLGWEMQFGKTKYRVDGREHVFPNQIVVTSKPGSDFIGDQQRGSQPVQIGSRKVTDSLFFAPVKTASFDFFHNGHQFKNSIRAALISAAYLIANKAAMILDVDPAEFEIHEPRAHGQDPNIVPLIQIADKLVNGGGFCRDLVKGRSGGASHLESIITSLTSKSADPLITDMLEPDHVRNCANSCYLCLQRYNNQQYHGLLDWRLGLDYLSFLQSPGFKAGLDGKFDDFFGIRDWMDRAREQAAILARLWEGQIVVLDNTIGLFGVENSTNPDQLAFIVHPFWDENATEIQAVIPSQYAAREPVNIFDLTRRPMSQLRWLNDQFRNQKTP
;
A
#
# COMPACT_ATOMS: atom_id res chain seq x y z
N MET A 1 -24.44 -39.67 -21.24
CA MET A 1 -23.83 -38.40 -21.69
C MET A 1 -23.82 -37.32 -20.59
N GLU A 2 -24.92 -37.12 -19.83
CA GLU A 2 -24.96 -36.10 -18.74
C GLU A 2 -23.98 -36.32 -17.58
N LYS A 3 -23.62 -37.58 -17.25
CA LYS A 3 -22.62 -37.87 -16.21
C LYS A 3 -21.19 -37.46 -16.62
N SER A 4 -20.85 -37.60 -17.90
CA SER A 4 -19.54 -37.21 -18.46
C SER A 4 -19.41 -35.69 -18.59
N ALA A 5 -20.52 -34.96 -18.75
CA ALA A 5 -20.54 -33.50 -18.73
C ALA A 5 -20.30 -32.90 -17.33
N LYS A 6 -20.43 -33.70 -16.26
CA LYS A 6 -20.16 -33.29 -14.86
C LYS A 6 -18.76 -33.67 -14.37
N THR A 7 -17.99 -34.46 -15.13
CA THR A 7 -16.60 -34.79 -14.79
C THR A 7 -15.70 -33.61 -15.11
N ILE A 8 -14.93 -33.15 -14.12
CA ILE A 8 -13.98 -32.05 -14.27
C ILE A 8 -12.61 -32.66 -14.60
N ASP A 9 -12.20 -32.57 -15.87
CA ASP A 9 -10.89 -33.07 -16.32
C ASP A 9 -9.75 -32.09 -16.01
N VAL A 10 -10.05 -30.78 -16.04
CA VAL A 10 -9.09 -29.70 -15.76
C VAL A 10 -9.73 -28.68 -14.84
N LEU A 11 -9.01 -28.34 -13.78
CA LEU A 11 -9.43 -27.32 -12.82
C LEU A 11 -8.48 -26.11 -12.94
N SER A 12 -9.01 -24.98 -13.41
CA SER A 12 -8.29 -23.71 -13.47
C SER A 12 -8.62 -22.89 -12.22
N VAL A 13 -7.64 -22.68 -11.35
CA VAL A 13 -7.84 -22.13 -10.01
C VAL A 13 -6.86 -21.02 -9.68
N THR A 14 -7.26 -20.17 -8.74
CA THR A 14 -6.39 -19.15 -8.13
C THR A 14 -5.69 -19.72 -6.89
N THR A 15 -4.96 -18.86 -6.16
CA THR A 15 -4.22 -19.22 -4.94
C THR A 15 -5.11 -19.73 -3.80
N THR A 16 -6.43 -19.60 -3.90
CA THR A 16 -7.36 -20.07 -2.87
C THR A 16 -7.34 -21.59 -2.69
N LEU A 17 -6.91 -22.35 -3.70
CA LEU A 17 -6.69 -23.80 -3.58
C LEU A 17 -5.28 -24.18 -3.09
N GLU A 18 -4.46 -23.21 -2.70
CA GLU A 18 -3.28 -23.49 -1.87
C GLU A 18 -3.72 -23.98 -0.49
N VAL A 19 -4.82 -23.41 0.06
CA VAL A 19 -5.48 -23.87 1.29
C VAL A 19 -5.90 -25.33 1.15
N GLY A 20 -5.70 -26.13 2.21
CA GLY A 20 -5.90 -27.58 2.31
C GLY A 20 -7.30 -28.15 2.04
N VAL A 21 -8.07 -27.56 1.12
CA VAL A 21 -9.33 -28.09 0.62
C VAL A 21 -9.07 -29.44 -0.07
N ASP A 22 -9.87 -30.44 0.28
CA ASP A 22 -9.83 -31.75 -0.36
C ASP A 22 -10.50 -31.67 -1.74
N ILE A 23 -9.68 -31.56 -2.78
CA ILE A 23 -10.09 -31.57 -4.18
C ILE A 23 -9.80 -32.92 -4.85
N GLY A 24 -9.62 -33.96 -4.04
CA GLY A 24 -9.01 -35.21 -4.48
C GLY A 24 -7.55 -34.98 -4.87
N ASN A 25 -7.02 -35.84 -5.74
CA ASN A 25 -5.61 -35.71 -6.15
C ASN A 25 -5.47 -35.70 -7.67
N LEU A 26 -4.64 -34.77 -8.13
CA LEU A 26 -4.43 -34.43 -9.53
C LEU A 26 -3.28 -35.25 -10.11
N GLN A 27 -3.38 -35.60 -11.39
CA GLN A 27 -2.29 -36.25 -12.14
C GLN A 27 -1.17 -35.26 -12.50
N GLY A 28 -1.50 -33.97 -12.58
CA GLY A 28 -0.51 -32.93 -12.76
C GLY A 28 -1.02 -31.55 -12.39
N THR A 29 -0.08 -30.63 -12.25
CA THR A 29 -0.36 -29.21 -12.00
C THR A 29 0.33 -28.37 -13.05
N TYR A 30 -0.42 -27.43 -13.62
CA TYR A 30 0.11 -26.40 -14.52
C TYR A 30 0.04 -25.05 -13.81
N GLN A 31 1.17 -24.39 -13.69
CA GLN A 31 1.28 -23.07 -13.08
C GLN A 31 1.55 -22.04 -14.18
N ALA A 32 0.60 -21.12 -14.38
CA ALA A 32 0.65 -20.14 -15.48
C ALA A 32 1.66 -18.99 -15.28
N ASN A 33 2.31 -18.96 -14.12
CA ASN A 33 3.38 -18.05 -13.73
C ASN A 33 4.16 -18.69 -12.56
N MET A 34 5.38 -18.20 -12.33
CA MET A 34 6.13 -18.60 -11.13
C MET A 34 5.39 -18.12 -9.86
N PRO A 35 5.13 -19.00 -8.87
CA PRO A 35 4.52 -18.62 -7.59
C PRO A 35 5.35 -17.60 -6.82
N PRO A 36 4.73 -16.74 -5.98
CA PRO A 36 5.43 -15.67 -5.27
C PRO A 36 6.53 -16.16 -4.33
N GLN A 37 6.24 -17.20 -3.54
CA GLN A 37 7.18 -17.80 -2.60
C GLN A 37 7.25 -19.31 -2.80
N ARG A 38 8.33 -19.91 -2.29
CA ARG A 38 8.53 -21.36 -2.29
C ARG A 38 7.39 -22.11 -1.60
N PHE A 39 6.86 -21.59 -0.49
CA PHE A 39 5.73 -22.23 0.19
C PHE A 39 4.50 -22.35 -0.73
N ASN A 40 4.17 -21.29 -1.47
CA ASN A 40 3.10 -21.34 -2.48
C ASN A 40 3.41 -22.39 -3.54
N TYR A 41 4.66 -22.42 -4.03
CA TYR A 41 5.10 -23.43 -4.99
C TYR A 41 4.91 -24.85 -4.43
N GLN A 42 5.43 -25.14 -3.24
CA GLN A 42 5.34 -26.43 -2.56
C GLN A 42 3.89 -26.87 -2.35
N GLN A 43 3.02 -25.96 -1.89
CA GLN A 43 1.61 -26.25 -1.72
C GLN A 43 0.90 -26.55 -3.04
N ARG A 44 1.25 -25.85 -4.12
CA ARG A 44 0.69 -26.09 -5.46
C ARG A 44 1.17 -27.42 -6.03
N VAL A 45 2.48 -27.68 -6.03
CA VAL A 45 3.03 -28.92 -6.59
C VAL A 45 2.64 -30.15 -5.78
N GLY A 46 2.47 -30.01 -4.46
CA GLY A 46 2.00 -31.07 -3.57
C GLY A 46 0.56 -31.53 -3.86
N ARG A 47 -0.19 -30.84 -4.73
CA ARG A 47 -1.51 -31.30 -5.22
C ARG A 47 -1.40 -32.36 -6.31
N ALA A 48 -0.26 -32.44 -6.97
CA ALA A 48 0.03 -33.47 -7.96
C ALA A 48 0.75 -34.65 -7.30
N GLY A 49 0.31 -35.86 -7.64
CA GLY A 49 0.96 -37.12 -7.24
C GLY A 49 0.33 -37.84 -6.05
N ARG A 50 0.28 -39.18 -6.15
CA ARG A 50 -0.26 -40.10 -5.11
C ARG A 50 0.63 -41.31 -4.91
N ARG A 51 0.41 -42.00 -3.78
CA ARG A 51 0.78 -43.41 -3.59
C ARG A 51 0.09 -44.28 -4.66
N GLY A 52 0.85 -44.98 -5.47
CA GLY A 52 0.35 -45.91 -6.50
C GLY A 52 0.11 -45.31 -7.89
N GLN A 53 0.28 -43.99 -8.09
CA GLN A 53 0.35 -43.41 -9.44
C GLN A 53 1.78 -43.53 -9.98
N ALA A 54 1.93 -43.98 -11.22
CA ALA A 54 3.24 -44.20 -11.84
C ALA A 54 3.99 -42.90 -12.16
N TYR A 55 3.26 -41.79 -12.37
CA TYR A 55 3.83 -40.48 -12.69
C TYR A 55 2.92 -39.35 -12.22
N SER A 56 3.54 -38.23 -11.87
CA SER A 56 2.89 -36.93 -11.62
C SER A 56 3.69 -35.85 -12.32
N LEU A 57 3.02 -34.95 -13.02
CA LEU A 57 3.68 -33.86 -13.76
C LEU A 57 3.42 -32.51 -13.12
N VAL A 58 4.49 -31.73 -12.95
CA VAL A 58 4.39 -30.32 -12.60
C VAL A 58 5.02 -29.52 -13.73
N LEU A 59 4.27 -28.57 -14.28
CA LEU A 59 4.76 -27.65 -15.31
C LEU A 59 4.54 -26.21 -14.84
N THR A 60 5.62 -25.45 -14.72
CA THR A 60 5.58 -24.03 -14.36
C THR A 60 6.03 -23.19 -15.55
N MET A 61 5.11 -22.42 -16.13
CA MET A 61 5.39 -21.49 -17.22
C MET A 61 5.90 -20.17 -16.64
N CYS A 62 7.16 -19.84 -16.91
CA CYS A 62 7.76 -18.57 -16.51
C CYS A 62 7.48 -17.50 -17.57
N ARG A 63 6.82 -16.41 -17.19
CA ARG A 63 6.56 -15.26 -18.08
C ARG A 63 7.79 -14.35 -18.19
N ASN A 64 7.75 -13.37 -19.08
CA ASN A 64 8.78 -12.33 -19.20
C ASN A 64 8.71 -11.27 -18.08
N LYS A 65 8.43 -11.72 -16.85
CA LYS A 65 8.48 -10.90 -15.63
C LYS A 65 9.80 -11.16 -14.94
N SER A 66 10.34 -10.16 -14.27
CA SER A 66 11.59 -10.25 -13.49
C SER A 66 11.59 -11.42 -12.49
N HIS A 67 10.47 -11.61 -11.76
CA HIS A 67 10.27 -12.75 -10.84
C HIS A 67 10.48 -14.10 -11.52
N ASP A 68 9.70 -14.32 -12.57
CA ASP A 68 9.66 -15.56 -13.32
C ASP A 68 11.01 -15.85 -13.97
N LEU A 69 11.66 -14.83 -14.56
CA LEU A 69 12.98 -14.96 -15.17
C LEU A 69 14.07 -15.33 -14.16
N PHE A 70 14.02 -14.77 -12.95
CA PHE A 70 14.99 -15.06 -11.90
C PHE A 70 14.93 -16.53 -11.49
N TYR A 71 13.75 -17.03 -11.10
CA TYR A 71 13.58 -18.43 -10.71
C TYR A 71 13.68 -19.41 -11.89
N PHE A 72 13.45 -18.95 -13.13
CA PHE A 72 13.74 -19.76 -14.31
C PHE A 72 15.25 -20.02 -14.47
N ARG A 73 16.09 -19.03 -14.14
CA ARG A 73 17.56 -19.15 -14.17
C ARG A 73 18.13 -19.86 -12.95
N HIS A 74 17.38 -19.87 -11.85
CA HIS A 74 17.78 -20.43 -10.55
C HIS A 74 16.67 -21.33 -9.96
N PRO A 75 16.32 -22.45 -10.62
CA PRO A 75 15.22 -23.32 -10.20
C PRO A 75 15.44 -23.97 -8.82
N GLU A 76 16.69 -24.10 -8.37
CA GLU A 76 17.07 -24.65 -7.08
C GLU A 76 16.48 -23.86 -5.89
N MET A 77 16.35 -22.54 -6.00
CA MET A 77 15.85 -21.73 -4.88
C MET A 77 14.36 -21.94 -4.63
N ILE A 78 13.55 -22.07 -5.69
CA ILE A 78 12.10 -22.31 -5.54
C ILE A 78 11.79 -23.77 -5.18
N THR A 79 12.67 -24.71 -5.50
CA THR A 79 12.45 -26.15 -5.29
C THR A 79 13.09 -26.67 -4.00
N GLY A 80 14.28 -26.16 -3.64
CA GLY A 80 15.17 -26.74 -2.65
C GLY A 80 15.39 -25.92 -1.36
N ASP A 81 15.17 -24.61 -1.36
CA ASP A 81 15.49 -23.78 -0.19
C ASP A 81 14.66 -24.16 1.06
N PRO A 82 15.21 -24.06 2.27
CA PRO A 82 14.43 -24.32 3.48
C PRO A 82 13.28 -23.31 3.61
N PRO A 83 12.04 -23.74 3.91
CA PRO A 83 10.97 -22.80 4.21
C PRO A 83 11.30 -22.07 5.53
N PRO A 84 10.96 -20.77 5.66
CA PRO A 84 11.09 -20.09 6.93
C PRO A 84 10.22 -20.79 7.99
N PRO A 85 10.71 -20.95 9.23
CA PRO A 85 9.93 -21.56 10.29
C PRO A 85 8.71 -20.69 10.61
N PRO A 86 7.51 -21.27 10.81
CA PRO A 86 6.36 -20.50 11.27
C PRO A 86 6.59 -20.07 12.72
N PHE A 87 6.30 -18.80 13.02
CA PHE A 87 6.38 -18.26 14.37
C PHE A 87 5.17 -17.35 14.64
N LEU A 88 4.95 -17.01 15.91
CA LEU A 88 3.92 -16.07 16.35
C LEU A 88 4.59 -14.90 17.04
N THR A 89 4.24 -13.67 16.65
CA THR A 89 4.78 -12.46 17.28
C THR A 89 4.11 -12.23 18.64
N LYS A 90 4.73 -12.71 19.72
CA LYS A 90 4.21 -12.57 21.10
C LYS A 90 4.67 -11.29 21.80
N ASP A 91 5.70 -10.65 21.30
CA ASP A 91 6.33 -9.46 21.90
C ASP A 91 5.66 -8.13 21.52
N GLN A 92 4.51 -8.20 20.86
CA GLN A 92 3.78 -7.02 20.40
C GLN A 92 2.80 -6.52 21.46
N LYS A 93 3.21 -5.51 22.22
CA LYS A 93 2.39 -4.83 23.26
C LYS A 93 0.97 -4.56 22.79
N ARG A 94 0.79 -4.12 21.55
CA ARG A 94 -0.50 -3.71 21.00
C ARG A 94 -1.48 -4.88 20.80
N ILE A 95 -0.98 -6.05 20.41
CA ILE A 95 -1.80 -7.25 20.27
C ILE A 95 -2.35 -7.66 21.64
N VAL A 96 -1.49 -7.66 22.66
CA VAL A 96 -1.86 -7.94 24.05
C VAL A 96 -2.90 -6.93 24.55
N SER A 97 -2.64 -5.62 24.38
CA SER A 97 -3.58 -4.57 24.81
C SER A 97 -4.96 -4.70 24.15
N ARG A 98 -5.03 -5.02 22.84
CA ARG A 98 -6.30 -5.19 22.12
C ARG A 98 -7.10 -6.39 22.63
N LEU A 99 -6.43 -7.53 22.84
CA LEU A 99 -7.06 -8.75 23.35
C LEU A 99 -7.56 -8.57 24.78
N ALA A 100 -6.70 -8.03 25.66
CA ALA A 100 -7.06 -7.75 27.05
C ALA A 100 -8.19 -6.72 27.16
N ARG A 101 -8.15 -5.63 26.38
CA ARG A 101 -9.23 -4.63 26.34
C ARG A 101 -10.57 -5.25 25.91
N LYS A 102 -10.57 -6.08 24.86
CA LYS A 102 -11.78 -6.75 24.38
C LYS A 102 -12.35 -7.70 25.43
N ALA A 103 -11.51 -8.54 26.03
CA ALA A 103 -11.94 -9.46 27.08
C ALA A 103 -12.51 -8.69 28.29
N TRP A 104 -11.80 -7.66 28.75
CA TRP A 104 -12.20 -6.87 29.91
C TRP A 104 -13.50 -6.10 29.68
N LEU A 105 -13.64 -5.41 28.53
CA LEU A 105 -14.89 -4.73 28.17
C LEU A 105 -16.05 -5.73 28.04
N GLY A 106 -15.81 -6.91 27.44
CA GLY A 106 -16.81 -7.97 27.36
C GLY A 106 -17.31 -8.38 28.76
N ARG A 107 -16.41 -8.59 29.71
CA ARG A 107 -16.76 -8.90 31.10
C ARG A 107 -17.48 -7.75 31.80
N ALA A 108 -17.04 -6.50 31.59
CA ALA A 108 -17.67 -5.32 32.17
C ALA A 108 -19.09 -5.10 31.65
N PHE A 109 -19.38 -5.37 30.37
CA PHE A 109 -20.73 -5.26 29.82
C PHE A 109 -21.66 -6.37 30.33
N VAL A 110 -21.14 -7.59 30.57
CA VAL A 110 -21.89 -8.65 31.26
C VAL A 110 -22.25 -8.21 32.67
N GLU A 111 -21.30 -7.64 33.42
CA GLU A 111 -21.55 -7.13 34.77
C GLU A 111 -22.57 -5.98 34.75
N LEU A 112 -22.42 -5.03 33.83
CA LEU A 112 -23.34 -3.92 33.64
C LEU A 112 -24.77 -4.43 33.36
N ARG A 113 -24.95 -5.44 32.51
CA ARG A 113 -26.26 -6.07 32.27
C ARG A 113 -26.83 -6.71 33.53
N ASN A 114 -26.01 -7.39 34.32
CA ASN A 114 -26.43 -8.06 35.55
C ASN A 114 -26.87 -7.07 36.66
N THR A 115 -26.35 -5.83 36.64
CA THR A 115 -26.79 -4.79 37.58
C THR A 115 -28.18 -4.24 37.27
N LEU A 116 -28.73 -4.50 36.08
CA LEU A 116 -30.05 -4.05 35.67
C LEU A 116 -31.12 -5.12 35.99
N PRO A 117 -32.35 -4.71 36.35
CA PRO A 117 -33.46 -5.64 36.52
C PRO A 117 -33.72 -6.48 35.25
N PRO A 118 -34.09 -7.77 35.36
CA PRO A 118 -34.26 -8.71 34.23
C PRO A 118 -35.26 -8.30 33.14
N ALA A 119 -36.12 -7.31 33.39
CA ALA A 119 -37.14 -6.80 32.47
C ALA A 119 -36.82 -5.37 31.97
N THR A 120 -35.59 -4.91 32.13
CA THR A 120 -35.14 -3.59 31.66
C THR A 120 -34.79 -3.67 30.19
N ASP A 121 -35.23 -2.68 29.40
CA ASP A 121 -34.84 -2.51 28.01
C ASP A 121 -33.32 -2.27 27.93
N TRP A 122 -32.56 -3.30 27.59
CA TRP A 122 -31.12 -3.20 27.42
C TRP A 122 -30.86 -2.58 26.05
N PRO A 123 -30.08 -1.48 25.94
CA PRO A 123 -29.92 -0.80 24.66
C PRO A 123 -29.34 -1.67 23.53
N ALA A 124 -28.72 -2.81 23.86
CA ALA A 124 -28.25 -3.76 22.86
C ALA A 124 -29.27 -4.83 22.46
N ASP A 125 -30.37 -5.00 23.20
CA ASP A 125 -31.41 -5.97 22.87
C ASP A 125 -32.15 -5.49 21.61
N GLY A 126 -32.15 -6.31 20.55
CA GLY A 126 -32.80 -6.00 19.26
C GLY A 126 -31.92 -5.25 18.25
N MET A 127 -30.64 -5.03 18.55
CA MET A 127 -29.70 -4.50 17.57
C MET A 127 -29.30 -5.54 16.52
N ARG A 128 -28.75 -5.06 15.40
CA ARG A 128 -28.14 -5.95 14.39
C ARG A 128 -26.91 -6.61 15.01
N PRO A 129 -26.68 -7.92 14.77
CA PRO A 129 -25.51 -8.59 15.28
C PRO A 129 -24.22 -7.89 14.85
N ASP A 130 -23.35 -7.61 15.82
CA ASP A 130 -22.03 -7.03 15.59
C ASP A 130 -20.99 -8.15 15.73
N ILE A 131 -20.29 -8.43 14.63
CA ILE A 131 -19.31 -9.51 14.55
C ILE A 131 -18.12 -9.32 15.51
N HIS A 132 -17.89 -8.10 15.99
CA HIS A 132 -16.83 -7.79 16.95
C HIS A 132 -17.31 -7.92 18.41
N GLY A 133 -18.63 -7.98 18.64
CA GLY A 133 -19.26 -8.26 19.92
C GLY A 133 -20.55 -7.45 20.15
N GLU A 134 -21.47 -7.99 20.95
CA GLU A 134 -22.78 -7.38 21.24
C GLU A 134 -22.68 -6.34 22.37
N PHE A 135 -22.20 -5.14 22.02
CA PHE A 135 -22.17 -3.94 22.86
C PHE A 135 -23.21 -2.92 22.35
N PHE A 136 -23.37 -1.77 23.00
CA PHE A 136 -24.33 -0.72 22.57
C PHE A 136 -24.07 -0.19 21.15
N GLU A 137 -25.11 0.30 20.47
CA GLU A 137 -24.99 1.13 19.27
C GLU A 137 -24.42 2.50 19.64
N VAL A 138 -23.52 3.02 18.80
CA VAL A 138 -22.84 4.31 19.02
C VAL A 138 -23.86 5.44 19.21
N GLY A 139 -24.90 5.47 18.37
CA GLY A 139 -25.95 6.49 18.42
C GLY A 139 -26.65 6.53 19.76
N LYS A 140 -26.95 5.37 20.37
CA LYS A 140 -27.59 5.29 21.70
C LYS A 140 -26.75 5.94 22.81
N LEU A 141 -25.43 5.99 22.65
CA LEU A 141 -24.52 6.63 23.60
C LEU A 141 -24.27 8.13 23.33
N GLN A 142 -24.80 8.67 22.23
CA GLN A 142 -24.61 10.06 21.81
C GLN A 142 -25.79 10.99 22.15
N VAL A 143 -27.02 10.48 22.27
CA VAL A 143 -28.24 11.32 22.11
C VAL A 143 -28.61 12.16 23.34
N ASP A 144 -28.60 11.59 24.56
CA ASP A 144 -29.01 12.30 25.77
C ASP A 144 -27.81 12.54 26.73
N PRO A 145 -27.50 13.80 27.10
CA PRO A 145 -26.44 14.11 28.06
C PRO A 145 -26.59 13.41 29.42
N GLN A 146 -27.81 13.20 29.91
CA GLN A 146 -28.04 12.55 31.20
C GLN A 146 -27.79 11.05 31.11
N GLU A 147 -28.36 10.37 30.12
CA GLU A 147 -28.08 8.96 29.85
C GLU A 147 -26.60 8.73 29.53
N ARG A 148 -25.96 9.62 28.77
CA ARG A 148 -24.52 9.55 28.50
C ARG A 148 -23.71 9.56 29.80
N LEU A 149 -24.03 10.47 30.72
CA LEU A 149 -23.34 10.54 32.01
C LEU A 149 -23.63 9.31 32.88
N ARG A 150 -24.88 8.81 32.85
CA ARG A 150 -25.29 7.58 33.53
C ARG A 150 -24.49 6.39 33.02
N TRP A 151 -24.53 6.11 31.72
CA TRP A 151 -23.82 4.99 31.10
C TRP A 151 -22.31 5.07 31.29
N LYS A 152 -21.73 6.27 31.17
CA LYS A 152 -20.31 6.49 31.47
C LYS A 152 -19.98 6.11 32.92
N THR A 153 -20.82 6.50 33.88
CA THR A 153 -20.63 6.23 35.30
C THR A 153 -20.80 4.73 35.60
N ASP A 154 -21.84 4.11 35.06
CA ASP A 154 -22.15 2.70 35.31
C ASP A 154 -21.10 1.77 34.68
N LEU A 155 -20.66 2.08 33.46
CA LEU A 155 -19.54 1.34 32.84
C LEU A 155 -18.23 1.53 33.62
N SER A 156 -17.96 2.74 34.15
CA SER A 156 -16.78 2.96 34.99
C SER A 156 -16.81 2.07 36.25
N LYS A 157 -17.99 1.92 36.88
CA LYS A 157 -18.16 1.01 38.03
C LYS A 157 -17.98 -0.45 37.64
N ALA A 158 -18.54 -0.87 36.51
CA ALA A 158 -18.40 -2.24 36.01
C ALA A 158 -16.96 -2.59 35.61
N LEU A 159 -16.22 -1.63 35.03
CA LEU A 159 -14.78 -1.78 34.77
C LEU A 159 -13.99 -1.91 36.08
N GLN A 160 -14.30 -1.08 37.08
CA GLN A 160 -13.66 -1.13 38.40
C GLN A 160 -13.90 -2.46 39.12
N SER A 161 -15.12 -3.02 39.06
CA SER A 161 -15.44 -4.32 39.69
C SER A 161 -14.80 -5.51 38.98
N THR A 162 -14.31 -5.35 37.75
CA THR A 162 -13.75 -6.42 36.91
C THR A 162 -12.24 -6.31 36.71
N LEU A 163 -11.54 -5.48 37.49
CA LEU A 163 -10.08 -5.31 37.42
C LEU A 163 -9.32 -6.61 37.67
N SER A 164 -9.78 -7.48 38.59
CA SER A 164 -9.14 -8.78 38.84
C SER A 164 -9.14 -9.68 37.60
N PHE A 165 -10.24 -9.68 36.84
CA PHE A 165 -10.34 -10.41 35.58
C PHE A 165 -9.42 -9.82 34.50
N ARG A 166 -9.32 -8.49 34.41
CA ARG A 166 -8.35 -7.83 33.52
C ARG A 166 -6.92 -8.28 33.84
N ASP A 167 -6.54 -8.28 35.11
CA ASP A 167 -5.18 -8.62 35.55
C ASP A 167 -4.85 -10.09 35.25
N GLU A 168 -5.80 -11.01 35.47
CA GLU A 168 -5.68 -12.42 35.10
C GLU A 168 -5.46 -12.59 33.60
N VAL A 169 -6.30 -11.95 32.76
CA VAL A 169 -6.15 -12.01 31.30
C VAL A 169 -4.81 -11.47 30.84
N VAL A 170 -4.36 -10.32 31.39
CA VAL A 170 -3.05 -9.76 31.06
C VAL A 170 -1.93 -10.71 31.45
N SER A 171 -2.00 -11.33 32.64
CA SER A 171 -0.98 -12.28 33.10
C SER A 171 -0.79 -13.47 32.17
N VAL A 172 -1.90 -14.04 31.67
CA VAL A 172 -1.88 -15.15 30.70
C VAL A 172 -1.32 -14.71 29.36
N LEU A 173 -1.72 -13.52 28.87
CA LEU A 173 -1.28 -13.05 27.56
C LEU A 173 0.21 -12.69 27.52
N VAL A 174 0.82 -12.34 28.66
CA VAL A 174 2.26 -12.00 28.73
C VAL A 174 3.15 -13.12 29.26
N GLU A 175 2.61 -14.29 29.63
CA GLU A 175 3.36 -15.38 30.28
C GLU A 175 4.60 -15.83 29.48
N ASP A 176 4.49 -15.84 28.16
CA ASP A 176 5.56 -16.18 27.21
C ASP A 176 5.89 -15.00 26.26
N SER A 177 5.96 -13.79 26.83
CA SER A 177 6.24 -12.54 26.11
C SER A 177 7.25 -11.69 26.88
N SER A 178 8.07 -10.92 26.16
CA SER A 178 8.94 -9.90 26.74
C SER A 178 8.21 -8.61 27.15
N VAL A 179 6.91 -8.50 26.86
CA VAL A 179 6.09 -7.32 27.19
C VAL A 179 5.82 -7.26 28.69
N PRO A 180 6.20 -6.16 29.39
CA PRO A 180 5.94 -6.03 30.81
C PRO A 180 4.43 -5.89 31.10
N ALA A 181 3.87 -6.76 31.96
CA ALA A 181 2.47 -6.67 32.38
C ALA A 181 2.10 -5.28 32.92
N ALA A 182 2.98 -4.66 33.69
CA ALA A 182 2.77 -3.34 34.27
C ALA A 182 2.50 -2.26 33.21
N GLU A 183 3.14 -2.33 32.04
CA GLU A 183 2.90 -1.39 30.95
C GLU A 183 1.52 -1.57 30.32
N ILE A 184 1.04 -2.82 30.20
CA ILE A 184 -0.29 -3.11 29.70
C ILE A 184 -1.36 -2.64 30.70
N LEU A 185 -1.13 -2.89 31.99
CA LEU A 185 -2.05 -2.52 33.06
C LEU A 185 -2.15 -1.00 33.24
N ALA A 186 -1.05 -0.27 33.02
CA ALA A 186 -1.05 1.19 33.02
C ALA A 186 -1.85 1.76 31.84
N ASP A 187 -1.74 1.18 30.65
CA ASP A 187 -2.53 1.60 29.49
C ASP A 187 -4.02 1.27 29.69
N LEU A 188 -4.32 0.07 30.22
CA LEU A 188 -5.68 -0.43 30.44
C LEU A 188 -6.23 -0.04 31.82
N ASP A 189 -6.15 1.24 32.16
CA ASP A 189 -6.85 1.79 33.33
C ASP A 189 -8.30 2.20 32.98
N VAL A 190 -9.13 2.35 34.03
CA VAL A 190 -10.56 2.67 33.87
C VAL A 190 -10.75 4.05 33.22
N ALA A 191 -9.94 5.04 33.60
CA ALA A 191 -10.06 6.40 33.08
C ALA A 191 -9.67 6.47 31.60
N ASN A 192 -8.60 5.79 31.19
CA ASN A 192 -8.14 5.69 29.82
C ASN A 192 -9.20 5.01 28.96
N VAL A 193 -9.69 3.82 29.32
CA VAL A 193 -10.71 3.10 28.51
C VAL A 193 -12.01 3.91 28.38
N VAL A 194 -12.40 4.63 29.43
CA VAL A 194 -13.56 5.51 29.39
C VAL A 194 -13.32 6.75 28.52
N ASP A 195 -12.12 7.33 28.53
CA ASP A 195 -11.74 8.45 27.66
C ASP A 195 -11.59 8.00 26.19
N GLU A 196 -11.09 6.80 25.93
CA GLU A 196 -11.06 6.19 24.59
C GLU A 196 -12.46 6.12 23.96
N ILE A 197 -13.52 5.92 24.77
CA ILE A 197 -14.91 5.86 24.29
C ILE A 197 -15.54 7.27 24.25
N TRP A 198 -15.53 8.03 25.35
CA TRP A 198 -16.29 9.30 25.50
C TRP A 198 -15.46 10.58 25.43
N GLY A 199 -14.13 10.47 25.36
CA GLY A 199 -13.18 11.58 25.45
C GLY A 199 -13.31 12.59 24.30
N LYS A 200 -12.44 13.60 24.33
CA LYS A 200 -12.46 14.65 23.29
C LYS A 200 -12.17 14.09 21.90
N GLU A 201 -11.35 13.04 21.83
CA GLU A 201 -11.01 12.28 20.63
C GLU A 201 -11.55 10.84 20.71
N GLY A 202 -12.51 10.59 21.60
CA GLY A 202 -13.09 9.28 21.82
C GLY A 202 -13.82 8.73 20.60
N VAL A 203 -14.00 7.41 20.57
CA VAL A 203 -14.67 6.66 19.48
C VAL A 203 -16.04 7.25 19.18
N LEU A 204 -16.83 7.59 20.21
CA LEU A 204 -18.18 8.09 20.02
C LEU A 204 -18.28 9.44 19.32
N LYS A 205 -17.19 10.21 19.16
CA LYS A 205 -17.24 11.46 18.40
C LYS A 205 -16.89 11.29 16.93
N ARG A 206 -16.21 10.20 16.60
CA ARG A 206 -15.66 9.94 15.27
C ARG A 206 -16.48 8.89 14.53
N ALA A 207 -16.99 7.89 15.25
CA ALA A 207 -17.78 6.79 14.74
C ALA A 207 -19.15 7.25 14.27
N ARG A 208 -19.70 6.56 13.26
CA ARG A 208 -21.08 6.81 12.84
C ARG A 208 -22.08 6.31 13.88
N PRO A 209 -23.24 6.97 14.02
CA PRO A 209 -24.25 6.59 14.98
C PRO A 209 -24.82 5.18 14.78
N ASP A 210 -24.89 4.69 13.53
CA ASP A 210 -25.50 3.40 13.14
C ASP A 210 -24.62 2.16 13.42
N LEU A 211 -23.39 2.37 13.90
CA LEU A 211 -22.45 1.27 14.16
C LEU A 211 -22.61 0.71 15.57
N GLY A 212 -22.35 -0.59 15.71
CA GLY A 212 -22.09 -1.20 17.01
C GLY A 212 -20.80 -0.64 17.61
N LEU A 213 -20.77 -0.46 18.93
CA LEU A 213 -19.59 0.06 19.64
C LEU A 213 -18.37 -0.86 19.47
N ALA A 214 -18.55 -2.18 19.37
CA ALA A 214 -17.42 -3.08 19.13
C ALA A 214 -16.85 -2.94 17.73
N GLN A 215 -17.68 -2.84 16.71
CA GLN A 215 -17.23 -2.53 15.35
C GLN A 215 -16.50 -1.20 15.33
N ALA A 216 -17.04 -0.15 15.98
CA ALA A 216 -16.35 1.13 16.06
C ALA A 216 -14.99 1.00 16.77
N LEU A 217 -14.92 0.33 17.92
CA LEU A 217 -13.66 0.07 18.64
C LEU A 217 -12.67 -0.74 17.79
N ALA A 218 -13.15 -1.66 16.96
CA ALA A 218 -12.32 -2.41 16.02
C ALA A 218 -11.82 -1.54 14.86
N GLU A 219 -12.66 -0.70 14.26
CA GLU A 219 -12.30 0.21 13.17
C GLU A 219 -11.30 1.31 13.60
N TYR A 220 -11.30 1.69 14.89
CA TYR A 220 -10.34 2.63 15.48
C TYR A 220 -9.15 1.95 16.18
N GLY A 221 -8.96 0.64 15.99
CA GLY A 221 -7.77 -0.09 16.42
C GLY A 221 -7.65 -0.40 17.91
N TYR A 222 -8.72 -0.23 18.69
CA TYR A 222 -8.80 -0.62 20.10
C TYR A 222 -9.10 -2.12 20.27
N PHE A 223 -9.87 -2.71 19.35
CA PHE A 223 -10.16 -4.14 19.27
C PHE A 223 -9.43 -4.80 18.08
N PRO A 224 -9.27 -6.14 18.11
CA PRO A 224 -8.89 -6.89 16.91
C PRO A 224 -9.96 -6.75 15.83
N LEU A 225 -9.54 -6.36 14.63
CA LEU A 225 -10.41 -6.28 13.45
C LEU A 225 -10.42 -7.60 12.66
N TYR A 226 -9.32 -8.34 12.63
CA TYR A 226 -9.20 -9.58 11.85
C TYR A 226 -9.84 -10.76 12.60
N GLY A 227 -10.88 -11.32 11.98
CA GLY A 227 -11.64 -12.49 12.43
C GLY A 227 -12.72 -12.88 11.41
N LEU A 228 -13.28 -11.89 10.70
CA LEU A 228 -14.19 -12.00 9.55
C LEU A 228 -13.95 -10.78 8.62
N PRO A 229 -14.09 -10.91 7.27
CA PRO A 229 -13.68 -9.86 6.33
C PRO A 229 -14.66 -8.68 6.29
N THR A 230 -14.49 -7.70 7.18
CA THR A 230 -15.30 -6.46 7.23
C THR A 230 -14.95 -5.46 6.14
N THR A 231 -13.70 -5.51 5.67
CA THR A 231 -13.22 -4.65 4.57
C THR A 231 -13.48 -5.26 3.20
N ALA A 232 -13.99 -6.49 3.10
CA ALA A 232 -14.36 -7.06 1.82
C ALA A 232 -15.53 -6.28 1.20
N ARG A 233 -15.46 -6.10 -0.11
CA ARG A 233 -16.50 -5.50 -0.94
C ARG A 233 -16.92 -6.50 -1.98
N ASN A 234 -18.24 -6.67 -2.12
CA ASN A 234 -18.82 -7.60 -3.08
C ASN A 234 -19.05 -6.91 -4.42
N LEU A 235 -18.76 -7.60 -5.51
CA LEU A 235 -19.23 -7.33 -6.86
C LEU A 235 -20.32 -8.34 -7.20
N TYR A 236 -21.56 -7.88 -7.30
CA TYR A 236 -22.69 -8.72 -7.66
C TYR A 236 -22.71 -9.03 -9.16
N THR A 237 -22.73 -10.33 -9.49
CA THR A 237 -22.70 -10.86 -10.85
C THR A 237 -24.03 -11.45 -11.32
N GLY A 238 -24.94 -11.70 -10.37
CA GLY A 238 -26.25 -12.28 -10.61
C GLY A 238 -26.83 -12.87 -9.33
N PHE A 239 -27.89 -13.67 -9.46
CA PHE A 239 -28.52 -14.39 -8.36
C PHE A 239 -28.75 -15.85 -8.75
N LYS A 240 -28.55 -16.77 -7.81
CA LYS A 240 -28.82 -18.20 -7.99
C LYS A 240 -29.99 -18.64 -7.12
N ASN A 241 -30.73 -19.64 -7.58
CA ASN A 241 -31.79 -20.30 -6.83
C ASN A 241 -31.30 -21.70 -6.43
N GLU A 242 -31.08 -21.94 -5.14
CA GLU A 242 -30.74 -23.24 -4.59
C GLU A 242 -31.75 -23.63 -3.50
N ASN A 243 -32.44 -24.76 -3.65
CA ASN A 243 -33.44 -25.26 -2.69
C ASN A 243 -34.53 -24.22 -2.32
N GLU A 244 -35.08 -23.53 -3.33
CA GLU A 244 -36.08 -22.46 -3.16
C GLU A 244 -35.57 -21.23 -2.38
N ARG A 245 -34.24 -21.10 -2.25
CA ARG A 245 -33.58 -19.95 -1.61
C ARG A 245 -32.75 -19.18 -2.63
N TRP A 246 -32.94 -17.87 -2.60
CA TRP A 246 -32.31 -16.94 -3.54
C TRP A 246 -31.05 -16.36 -2.92
N GLU A 247 -29.91 -16.59 -3.54
CA GLU A 247 -28.61 -16.13 -3.05
C GLU A 247 -27.89 -15.24 -4.07
N PRO A 248 -27.33 -14.10 -3.67
CA PRO A 248 -26.52 -13.27 -4.56
C PRO A 248 -25.22 -13.99 -4.92
N VAL A 249 -24.89 -14.02 -6.21
CA VAL A 249 -23.60 -14.51 -6.69
C VAL A 249 -22.64 -13.31 -6.75
N ALA A 250 -21.60 -13.35 -5.92
CA ALA A 250 -20.65 -12.24 -5.81
C ALA A 250 -19.19 -12.67 -6.07
N ILE A 251 -18.36 -11.67 -6.37
CA ILE A 251 -16.90 -11.74 -6.30
C ILE A 251 -16.48 -10.77 -5.21
N ASP A 252 -15.70 -11.19 -4.23
CA ASP A 252 -15.21 -10.31 -3.18
C ASP A 252 -13.76 -9.86 -3.42
N ARG A 253 -13.46 -8.64 -2.98
CA ARG A 253 -12.10 -8.08 -2.89
C ARG A 253 -11.99 -7.23 -1.64
N ASP A 254 -10.80 -7.12 -1.07
CA ASP A 254 -10.52 -6.10 -0.06
C ASP A 254 -10.84 -4.69 -0.61
N ALA A 255 -11.38 -3.80 0.21
CA ALA A 255 -11.83 -2.46 -0.18
C ALA A 255 -10.74 -1.64 -0.89
N GLU A 256 -9.47 -1.82 -0.52
CA GLU A 256 -8.33 -1.17 -1.15
C GLU A 256 -8.16 -1.60 -2.61
N THR A 257 -8.31 -2.89 -2.87
CA THR A 257 -8.18 -3.50 -4.20
C THR A 257 -9.44 -3.25 -5.04
N ALA A 258 -10.61 -3.31 -4.42
CA ALA A 258 -11.90 -3.13 -5.08
C ALA A 258 -12.03 -1.75 -5.75
N VAL A 259 -11.46 -0.69 -5.15
CA VAL A 259 -11.44 0.67 -5.73
C VAL A 259 -10.80 0.73 -7.12
N GLY A 260 -9.85 -0.17 -7.41
CA GLY A 260 -9.22 -0.30 -8.73
C GLY A 260 -9.85 -1.40 -9.58
N GLU A 261 -9.98 -2.62 -9.06
CA GLU A 261 -10.45 -3.78 -9.84
C GLU A 261 -11.94 -3.76 -10.14
N PHE A 262 -12.76 -3.27 -9.20
CA PHE A 262 -14.20 -3.13 -9.37
C PHE A 262 -14.59 -1.72 -9.80
N ALA A 263 -13.64 -0.93 -10.28
CA ALA A 263 -13.95 0.37 -10.85
C ALA A 263 -14.91 0.21 -12.05
N PRO A 264 -15.92 1.07 -12.22
CA PRO A 264 -16.84 0.98 -13.36
C PRO A 264 -16.11 0.93 -14.71
N LEU A 265 -16.64 0.15 -15.65
CA LEU A 265 -16.05 -0.21 -16.95
C LEU A 265 -14.81 -1.13 -16.86
N SER A 266 -14.49 -1.65 -15.67
CA SER A 266 -13.49 -2.71 -15.51
C SER A 266 -14.10 -4.08 -15.82
N HIS A 267 -13.24 -4.98 -16.29
CA HIS A 267 -13.62 -6.33 -16.70
C HIS A 267 -12.92 -7.36 -15.82
N LEU A 268 -13.68 -8.35 -15.36
CA LEU A 268 -13.18 -9.47 -14.56
C LEU A 268 -13.55 -10.80 -15.20
N LEU A 269 -12.58 -11.70 -15.32
CA LEU A 269 -12.81 -13.06 -15.76
C LEU A 269 -13.14 -13.95 -14.55
N LYS A 270 -14.33 -14.56 -14.54
CA LYS A 270 -14.74 -15.57 -13.56
C LYS A 270 -15.55 -16.65 -14.26
N ASP A 271 -15.29 -17.92 -13.94
CA ASP A 271 -16.02 -19.08 -14.49
C ASP A 271 -16.13 -19.08 -16.03
N LYS A 272 -15.02 -18.73 -16.71
CA LYS A 272 -14.90 -18.57 -18.18
C LYS A 272 -15.83 -17.51 -18.77
N LYS A 273 -16.27 -16.55 -17.97
CA LYS A 273 -17.08 -15.43 -18.41
C LYS A 273 -16.46 -14.11 -17.97
N ILE A 274 -16.60 -13.11 -18.82
CA ILE A 274 -16.17 -11.75 -18.58
C ILE A 274 -17.35 -10.99 -18.01
N HIS A 275 -17.12 -10.45 -16.83
CA HIS A 275 -18.05 -9.65 -16.06
C HIS A 275 -17.60 -8.19 -16.13
N GLU A 276 -18.40 -7.35 -16.80
CA GLU A 276 -18.18 -5.91 -16.84
C GLU A 276 -18.85 -5.25 -15.63
N VAL A 277 -18.09 -4.43 -14.91
CA VAL A 277 -18.62 -3.65 -13.80
C VAL A 277 -19.32 -2.41 -14.33
N ILE A 278 -20.61 -2.26 -14.05
CA ILE A 278 -21.41 -1.14 -14.57
C ILE A 278 -21.81 -0.14 -13.50
N GLY A 279 -21.56 -0.42 -12.22
CA GLY A 279 -21.81 0.54 -11.14
C GLY A 279 -21.88 -0.08 -9.75
N PHE A 280 -22.76 0.47 -8.92
CA PHE A 280 -22.84 0.22 -7.48
C PHE A 280 -24.24 -0.23 -7.06
N SER A 281 -24.28 -1.03 -6.01
CA SER A 281 -25.52 -1.47 -5.36
C SER A 281 -25.33 -1.46 -3.85
N GLY A 282 -26.45 -1.41 -3.12
CA GLY A 282 -26.44 -1.73 -1.70
C GLY A 282 -26.14 -3.21 -1.44
N SER A 283 -25.77 -3.53 -0.20
CA SER A 283 -25.47 -4.90 0.22
C SER A 283 -26.75 -5.74 0.37
N TYR A 284 -26.75 -6.96 -0.15
CA TYR A 284 -27.86 -7.90 -0.04
C TYR A 284 -27.59 -9.00 1.01
N PRO A 285 -28.64 -9.51 1.68
CA PRO A 285 -28.51 -10.66 2.56
C PRO A 285 -28.11 -11.91 1.76
N ILE A 286 -27.54 -12.90 2.45
CA ILE A 286 -27.21 -14.21 1.87
C ILE A 286 -28.46 -14.85 1.27
N GLN A 287 -29.61 -14.67 1.92
CA GLN A 287 -30.91 -15.13 1.44
C GLN A 287 -31.82 -13.94 1.19
N LEU A 288 -32.23 -13.76 -0.05
CA LEU A 288 -33.27 -12.78 -0.36
C LEU A 288 -34.62 -13.30 0.13
N PRO A 289 -35.42 -12.46 0.78
CA PRO A 289 -36.79 -12.84 1.11
C PRO A 289 -37.61 -13.01 -0.18
N GLU A 290 -38.62 -13.89 -0.14
CA GLU A 290 -39.48 -14.29 -1.28
C GLU A 290 -40.26 -13.14 -1.97
N TYR A 291 -40.08 -11.90 -1.53
CA TYR A 291 -40.75 -10.72 -2.04
C TYR A 291 -40.27 -10.34 -3.45
N ARG A 292 -41.19 -9.87 -4.30
CA ARG A 292 -40.90 -9.31 -5.63
C ARG A 292 -40.02 -8.05 -5.60
N LYS A 293 -39.89 -7.41 -4.43
CA LYS A 293 -39.08 -6.21 -4.24
C LYS A 293 -38.13 -6.43 -3.08
N THR A 294 -36.83 -6.44 -3.36
CA THR A 294 -35.80 -6.70 -2.35
C THR A 294 -35.00 -5.44 -2.09
N HIS A 295 -35.15 -4.89 -0.90
CA HIS A 295 -34.38 -3.74 -0.46
C HIS A 295 -33.00 -4.18 0.03
N PRO A 296 -31.93 -3.44 -0.31
CA PRO A 296 -30.61 -3.75 0.24
C PRO A 296 -30.57 -3.44 1.75
N LEU A 297 -29.73 -4.18 2.48
CA LEU A 297 -29.48 -4.02 3.93
C LEU A 297 -28.74 -2.73 4.28
N ALA A 298 -27.97 -2.22 3.31
CA ALA A 298 -27.16 -1.02 3.41
C ALA A 298 -27.22 -0.23 2.08
N PRO A 299 -27.03 1.11 2.10
CA PRO A 299 -26.95 1.91 0.88
C PRO A 299 -25.75 1.51 0.00
N ALA A 300 -25.72 1.98 -1.26
CA ALA A 300 -24.63 1.68 -2.19
C ALA A 300 -23.27 2.27 -1.76
N PHE A 301 -23.30 3.39 -1.03
CA PHE A 301 -22.11 4.02 -0.47
C PHE A 301 -22.18 4.02 1.06
N GLN A 302 -21.07 3.63 1.69
CA GLN A 302 -20.88 3.60 3.13
C GLN A 302 -20.75 5.01 3.69
N GLU A 303 -19.84 5.80 3.13
CA GLU A 303 -19.54 7.17 3.55
C GLU A 303 -19.05 8.00 2.36
N THR A 304 -19.01 9.30 2.56
CA THR A 304 -18.46 10.27 1.62
C THR A 304 -17.42 11.09 2.36
N PHE A 305 -16.25 11.30 1.75
CA PHE A 305 -15.21 12.17 2.30
C PHE A 305 -14.69 13.12 1.22
N LYS A 306 -14.15 14.26 1.65
CA LYS A 306 -13.61 15.30 0.76
C LYS A 306 -12.14 15.55 1.04
N LEU A 307 -11.35 15.64 -0.02
CA LEU A 307 -9.91 15.91 0.05
C LEU A 307 -9.51 17.02 -0.92
N TYR A 308 -8.55 17.83 -0.50
CA TYR A 308 -7.86 18.79 -1.34
C TYR A 308 -6.59 18.17 -1.92
N SER A 309 -6.38 18.30 -3.24
CA SER A 309 -5.07 18.04 -3.87
C SER A 309 -4.22 19.31 -3.93
N CYS A 310 -2.98 19.24 -3.50
CA CYS A 310 -2.04 20.34 -3.62
C CYS A 310 -1.35 20.34 -4.99
N ASP A 311 -1.51 21.42 -5.76
CA ASP A 311 -0.90 21.54 -7.10
C ASP A 311 0.63 21.71 -7.07
N ILE A 312 1.17 22.12 -5.92
CA ILE A 312 2.60 22.42 -5.76
C ILE A 312 3.37 21.15 -5.39
N CYS A 313 3.03 20.50 -4.27
CA CYS A 313 3.75 19.31 -3.79
C CYS A 313 3.04 17.97 -4.07
N GLY A 314 1.83 17.98 -4.66
CA GLY A 314 1.04 16.78 -4.92
C GLY A 314 0.44 16.11 -3.68
N SER A 315 0.59 16.69 -2.48
CA SER A 315 0.03 16.11 -1.25
C SER A 315 -1.49 16.27 -1.17
N TRP A 316 -2.13 15.32 -0.49
CA TRP A 316 -3.56 15.30 -0.24
C TRP A 316 -3.87 15.75 1.19
N ASN A 317 -4.94 16.52 1.36
CA ASN A 317 -5.28 17.15 2.63
C ASN A 317 -6.77 16.99 2.92
N LYS A 318 -7.14 16.69 4.16
CA LYS A 318 -8.57 16.60 4.53
C LYS A 318 -9.21 17.98 4.52
N ASP A 319 -10.49 18.02 4.18
CA ASP A 319 -11.29 19.21 4.44
C ASP A 319 -11.39 19.47 5.94
N SER A 320 -10.97 20.68 6.35
CA SER A 320 -11.01 21.12 7.74
C SER A 320 -12.11 22.14 8.00
N GLY A 321 -12.95 22.44 7.00
CA GLY A 321 -14.00 23.46 7.07
C GLY A 321 -13.48 24.89 7.21
N LYS A 322 -12.17 25.11 7.07
CA LYS A 322 -11.54 26.44 7.12
C LYS A 322 -11.73 27.16 5.80
N SER A 323 -11.96 28.48 5.85
CA SER A 323 -12.18 29.32 4.66
C SER A 323 -10.96 29.40 3.71
N SER A 324 -9.75 29.28 4.26
CA SER A 324 -8.50 29.29 3.50
C SER A 324 -7.60 28.13 3.94
N PRO A 325 -7.85 26.90 3.45
CA PRO A 325 -7.06 25.75 3.82
C PRO A 325 -5.64 25.88 3.26
N ARG A 326 -4.66 25.38 4.02
CA ARG A 326 -3.25 25.31 3.62
C ARG A 326 -2.81 23.87 3.59
N CYS A 327 -1.90 23.59 2.66
CA CYS A 327 -1.28 22.29 2.47
C CYS A 327 -0.47 21.89 3.71
N ALA A 328 -0.77 20.73 4.30
CA ALA A 328 -0.03 20.17 5.43
C ALA A 328 1.39 19.71 5.05
N GLY A 329 1.63 19.45 3.76
CA GLY A 329 2.95 19.10 3.22
C GLY A 329 3.85 20.33 3.04
N CYS A 330 3.48 21.22 2.12
CA CYS A 330 4.32 22.36 1.71
C CYS A 330 3.89 23.73 2.26
N GLY A 331 2.79 23.80 3.01
CA GLY A 331 2.26 25.05 3.57
C GLY A 331 1.52 25.96 2.59
N SER A 332 1.56 25.70 1.28
CA SER A 332 0.93 26.55 0.26
C SER A 332 -0.60 26.59 0.39
N PRO A 333 -1.26 27.69 -0.03
CA PRO A 333 -2.73 27.77 -0.05
C PRO A 333 -3.34 26.67 -0.93
N LEU A 334 -4.41 26.04 -0.46
CA LEU A 334 -5.20 25.06 -1.21
C LEU A 334 -6.42 25.81 -1.80
N GLY A 335 -6.41 26.05 -3.11
CA GLY A 335 -7.52 26.71 -3.81
C GLY A 335 -8.21 25.75 -4.79
N GLY A 336 -9.54 25.78 -4.86
CA GLY A 336 -10.35 25.22 -5.96
C GLY A 336 -10.43 23.68 -6.10
N ASN A 337 -9.47 22.92 -5.57
CA ASN A 337 -9.35 21.48 -5.84
C ASN A 337 -9.94 20.58 -4.74
N LEU A 338 -11.13 20.92 -4.24
CA LEU A 338 -11.82 20.05 -3.29
C LEU A 338 -12.56 18.95 -4.05
N GLU A 339 -12.09 17.72 -3.92
CA GLU A 339 -12.68 16.55 -4.56
C GLU A 339 -13.47 15.71 -3.55
N GLU A 340 -14.62 15.19 -4.00
CA GLU A 340 -15.51 14.36 -3.19
C GLU A 340 -15.43 12.90 -3.63
N PHE A 341 -15.11 12.01 -2.69
CA PHE A 341 -15.01 10.58 -2.93
C PHE A 341 -16.07 9.82 -2.14
N LYS A 342 -16.69 8.84 -2.79
CA LYS A 342 -17.69 7.95 -2.17
C LYS A 342 -17.07 6.58 -1.89
N VAL A 343 -17.29 6.03 -0.71
CA VAL A 343 -16.82 4.68 -0.32
C VAL A 343 -17.88 3.65 -0.69
N PRO A 344 -17.67 2.77 -1.69
CA PRO A 344 -18.68 1.80 -2.07
C PRO A 344 -18.86 0.71 -1.00
N ASN A 345 -20.11 0.35 -0.71
CA ASN A 345 -20.45 -0.84 0.07
C ASN A 345 -20.41 -2.10 -0.80
N SER A 346 -20.90 -1.99 -2.05
CA SER A 346 -20.88 -3.08 -3.03
C SER A 346 -20.95 -2.52 -4.45
N TYR A 347 -20.47 -3.34 -5.38
CA TYR A 347 -20.40 -3.09 -6.81
C TYR A 347 -21.37 -4.04 -7.53
N ARG A 348 -21.68 -3.74 -8.79
CA ARG A 348 -22.53 -4.62 -9.61
C ARG A 348 -22.13 -4.63 -11.08
N THR A 349 -22.50 -5.73 -11.71
CA THR A 349 -22.50 -5.90 -13.17
C THR A 349 -23.91 -5.66 -13.73
N ASP A 350 -24.14 -6.00 -14.99
CA ASP A 350 -25.47 -6.14 -15.58
C ASP A 350 -26.32 -7.26 -14.96
N LEU A 351 -25.75 -8.05 -14.04
CA LEU A 351 -26.37 -9.19 -13.36
C LEU A 351 -26.75 -10.34 -14.30
N GLN A 352 -26.35 -10.30 -15.58
CA GLN A 352 -26.70 -11.30 -16.59
C GLN A 352 -25.75 -12.50 -16.59
N GLY A 353 -24.87 -12.60 -15.59
CA GLY A 353 -23.98 -13.74 -15.44
C GLY A 353 -22.77 -13.74 -16.38
N GLY A 354 -22.45 -12.61 -17.03
CA GLY A 354 -21.23 -12.40 -17.83
C GLY A 354 -21.28 -12.98 -19.24
N VAL A 355 -20.34 -12.53 -20.08
CA VAL A 355 -20.24 -12.85 -21.52
C VAL A 355 -19.05 -13.80 -21.78
N HIS A 356 -19.14 -14.69 -22.77
CA HIS A 356 -18.01 -15.57 -23.10
C HIS A 356 -16.82 -14.76 -23.69
N PRO A 357 -15.55 -15.10 -23.40
CA PRO A 357 -14.38 -14.39 -23.92
C PRO A 357 -14.37 -14.20 -25.44
N ASP A 358 -14.79 -15.22 -26.20
CA ASP A 358 -14.85 -15.15 -27.66
C ASP A 358 -15.85 -14.10 -28.18
N GLU A 359 -16.93 -13.85 -27.42
CA GLU A 359 -17.89 -12.79 -27.73
C GLU A 359 -17.37 -11.41 -27.31
N TYR A 360 -16.46 -11.36 -26.32
CA TYR A 360 -15.87 -10.14 -25.80
C TYR A 360 -14.76 -9.56 -26.70
N ASP A 361 -13.90 -10.41 -27.26
CA ASP A 361 -12.84 -9.96 -28.18
C ASP A 361 -13.41 -9.25 -29.42
N ALA A 362 -14.67 -9.52 -29.78
CA ALA A 362 -15.40 -8.86 -30.85
C ALA A 362 -15.97 -7.46 -30.46
N LEU A 363 -16.11 -7.16 -29.16
CA LEU A 363 -16.78 -5.96 -28.64
C LEU A 363 -15.85 -4.75 -28.41
N GLY A 364 -14.53 -4.94 -28.53
CA GLY A 364 -13.54 -3.88 -28.35
C GLY A 364 -13.28 -3.54 -26.87
N ALA A 365 -12.00 -3.44 -26.51
CA ALA A 365 -11.57 -3.20 -25.13
C ALA A 365 -11.65 -1.71 -24.77
N ASP A 366 -12.68 -1.30 -24.04
CA ASP A 366 -12.59 -0.08 -23.23
C ASP A 366 -12.00 -0.48 -21.87
N THR A 367 -10.72 -0.17 -21.66
CA THR A 367 -10.07 -0.49 -20.39
C THR A 367 -10.45 0.54 -19.34
N GLY A 368 -11.34 0.18 -18.43
CA GLY A 368 -11.67 0.98 -17.25
C GLY A 368 -10.42 1.48 -16.50
N SER A 369 -10.53 2.67 -15.88
CA SER A 369 -9.43 3.27 -15.12
C SER A 369 -9.12 2.44 -13.87
N LYS A 370 -8.05 1.63 -13.93
CA LYS A 370 -7.50 0.89 -12.77
C LYS A 370 -6.56 1.74 -11.91
N LYS A 371 -6.36 3.02 -12.25
CA LYS A 371 -5.39 3.89 -11.57
C LYS A 371 -5.90 4.27 -10.19
N THR A 372 -5.20 3.78 -9.17
CA THR A 372 -5.46 4.13 -7.77
C THR A 372 -4.30 4.95 -7.22
N ILE A 373 -4.60 6.01 -6.48
CA ILE A 373 -3.62 6.87 -5.80
C ILE A 373 -3.70 6.63 -4.29
N LYS A 374 -2.54 6.52 -3.64
CA LYS A 374 -2.46 6.51 -2.18
C LYS A 374 -2.27 7.94 -1.66
N ALA A 375 -3.18 8.36 -0.80
CA ALA A 375 -3.26 9.72 -0.30
C ALA A 375 -3.24 9.71 1.24
N PRO A 376 -2.08 9.92 1.86
CA PRO A 376 -1.98 10.17 3.31
C PRO A 376 -2.35 11.63 3.58
N ALA A 377 -3.34 11.86 4.43
CA ALA A 377 -3.88 13.20 4.72
C ALA A 377 -3.67 13.61 6.19
N THR A 378 -2.46 13.37 6.71
CA THR A 378 -2.05 13.70 8.08
C THR A 378 -0.95 14.74 8.05
N GLN A 379 -1.01 15.70 8.98
CA GLN A 379 0.07 16.65 9.22
C GLN A 379 1.21 15.94 9.94
N VAL A 380 2.42 16.01 9.40
CA VAL A 380 3.58 15.29 9.94
C VAL A 380 4.45 16.24 10.74
N ASN A 381 4.71 15.91 12.01
CA ASN A 381 5.59 16.70 12.88
C ASN A 381 6.94 16.02 13.05
N LEU A 382 7.83 16.28 12.10
CA LEU A 382 9.19 15.75 12.10
C LEU A 382 10.02 16.27 13.29
N LYS A 383 10.73 15.35 13.95
CA LYS A 383 11.72 15.66 14.99
C LYS A 383 13.07 15.06 14.62
N LYS A 384 14.15 15.72 15.02
CA LYS A 384 15.50 15.20 14.80
C LYS A 384 15.67 13.87 15.52
N ALA A 385 16.17 12.86 14.82
CA ALA A 385 16.52 11.57 15.40
C ALA A 385 17.87 11.70 16.14
N GLY A 386 17.88 11.26 17.40
CA GLY A 386 19.05 11.33 18.27
C GLY A 386 19.54 12.76 18.58
N ASN A 387 20.60 12.84 19.38
CA ASN A 387 21.28 14.10 19.73
C ASN A 387 22.55 14.36 18.89
N GLY A 388 22.90 13.44 17.98
CA GLY A 388 24.14 13.49 17.21
C GLY A 388 24.13 14.46 16.02
N PRO A 389 25.22 14.50 15.24
CA PRO A 389 25.35 15.33 14.04
C PRO A 389 24.59 14.76 12.83
N GLY A 390 23.81 13.68 12.98
CA GLY A 390 23.07 13.05 11.88
C GLY A 390 22.10 14.00 11.16
N ASN A 391 21.79 13.66 9.92
CA ASN A 391 20.90 14.42 9.05
C ASN A 391 19.50 13.80 8.99
N LEU A 392 19.05 13.10 10.02
CA LEU A 392 17.78 12.36 10.01
C LEU A 392 16.71 13.04 10.88
N ASN A 393 15.55 13.29 10.29
CA ASN A 393 14.30 13.62 10.97
C ASN A 393 13.34 12.44 10.87
N VAL A 394 12.59 12.18 11.95
CA VAL A 394 11.62 11.08 12.04
C VAL A 394 10.33 11.58 12.69
N ALA A 395 9.21 11.02 12.27
CA ALA A 395 7.92 11.10 12.95
C ALA A 395 7.21 9.76 12.88
N ILE A 396 6.43 9.45 13.91
CA ILE A 396 5.52 8.31 13.93
C ILE A 396 4.11 8.87 14.16
N GLU A 397 3.20 8.55 13.26
CA GLU A 397 1.78 8.86 13.42
C GLU A 397 1.05 7.53 13.59
N GLU A 398 0.54 7.29 14.80
CA GLU A 398 -0.32 6.16 15.10
C GLU A 398 -1.72 6.45 14.53
N GLN A 399 -2.38 5.45 13.96
CA GLN A 399 -3.73 5.60 13.38
C GLN A 399 -3.82 6.68 12.28
N CYS A 400 -2.79 6.78 11.43
CA CYS A 400 -2.80 7.57 10.22
C CYS A 400 -3.87 7.07 9.23
N GLU A 401 -4.66 7.98 8.67
CA GLU A 401 -5.63 7.65 7.62
C GLU A 401 -4.97 7.73 6.24
N ILE A 402 -4.96 6.60 5.56
CA ILE A 402 -4.46 6.43 4.20
C ILE A 402 -5.64 6.15 3.28
N TYR A 403 -5.84 7.03 2.30
CA TYR A 403 -6.91 6.89 1.33
C TYR A 403 -6.39 6.24 0.05
N SER A 404 -7.17 5.33 -0.50
CA SER A 404 -6.97 4.79 -1.85
C SER A 404 -8.03 5.39 -2.76
N LEU A 405 -7.61 6.20 -3.73
CA LEU A 405 -8.48 7.06 -4.52
C LEU A 405 -8.49 6.62 -5.98
N ASN A 406 -9.68 6.51 -6.58
CA ASN A 406 -9.84 6.37 -8.02
C ASN A 406 -10.74 7.50 -8.53
N ARG A 407 -10.12 8.43 -9.26
CA ARG A 407 -10.74 9.64 -9.78
C ARG A 407 -11.51 9.39 -11.09
N GLY A 408 -11.60 8.14 -11.54
CA GLY A 408 -12.27 7.77 -12.79
C GLY A 408 -11.53 8.25 -14.05
N PRO A 409 -12.17 8.12 -15.22
CA PRO A 409 -11.61 8.58 -16.49
C PRO A 409 -11.28 10.08 -16.45
N GLN A 410 -10.08 10.44 -16.93
CA GLN A 410 -9.61 11.83 -16.99
C GLN A 410 -9.65 12.62 -15.65
N ASN A 411 -9.74 11.90 -14.52
CA ASN A 411 -9.94 12.46 -13.18
C ASN A 411 -11.29 13.16 -12.93
N LEU A 412 -12.31 12.96 -13.78
CA LEU A 412 -13.62 13.62 -13.67
C LEU A 412 -14.70 12.74 -13.02
N GLY A 413 -14.34 11.52 -12.60
CA GLY A 413 -15.29 10.52 -12.13
C GLY A 413 -16.02 9.80 -13.27
N TRP A 414 -16.89 8.87 -12.91
CA TRP A 414 -17.82 8.24 -13.86
C TRP A 414 -19.18 8.92 -13.79
N GLU A 415 -19.76 9.23 -14.93
CA GLU A 415 -21.14 9.71 -15.01
C GLU A 415 -22.12 8.59 -14.66
N MET A 416 -22.86 8.78 -13.56
CA MET A 416 -23.71 7.77 -12.96
C MET A 416 -25.16 8.21 -12.88
N GLN A 417 -26.08 7.31 -13.21
CA GLN A 417 -27.52 7.49 -13.06
C GLN A 417 -28.07 6.60 -11.93
N PHE A 418 -29.07 7.12 -11.23
CA PHE A 418 -29.70 6.47 -10.08
C PHE A 418 -31.02 5.88 -10.54
N GLY A 419 -31.42 4.73 -10.00
CA GLY A 419 -32.65 4.10 -10.42
C GLY A 419 -32.91 2.75 -9.78
N LYS A 420 -33.60 1.90 -10.54
CA LYS A 420 -33.94 0.53 -10.13
C LYS A 420 -33.65 -0.43 -11.28
N THR A 421 -33.33 -1.67 -10.93
CA THR A 421 -33.13 -2.73 -11.92
C THR A 421 -34.21 -3.78 -11.79
N LYS A 422 -34.70 -4.23 -12.93
CA LYS A 422 -35.62 -5.35 -13.07
C LYS A 422 -34.85 -6.59 -13.49
N TYR A 423 -34.69 -7.52 -12.57
CA TYR A 423 -34.01 -8.77 -12.84
C TYR A 423 -35.02 -9.89 -13.00
N ARG A 424 -34.92 -10.66 -14.09
CA ARG A 424 -35.84 -11.76 -14.35
C ARG A 424 -35.16 -13.09 -14.09
N VAL A 425 -35.72 -13.89 -13.19
CA VAL A 425 -35.23 -15.26 -12.92
C VAL A 425 -36.41 -16.19 -12.79
N ASP A 426 -36.31 -17.38 -13.38
CA ASP A 426 -37.36 -18.40 -13.39
C ASP A 426 -38.74 -17.86 -13.81
N GLY A 427 -38.75 -16.93 -14.77
CA GLY A 427 -39.96 -16.27 -15.29
C GLY A 427 -40.56 -15.19 -14.38
N ARG A 428 -40.08 -15.01 -13.15
CA ARG A 428 -40.52 -13.98 -12.19
C ARG A 428 -39.65 -12.72 -12.29
N GLU A 429 -40.27 -11.55 -12.17
CA GLU A 429 -39.57 -10.25 -12.14
C GLU A 429 -39.30 -9.84 -10.69
N HIS A 430 -38.03 -9.60 -10.38
CA HIS A 430 -37.57 -9.02 -9.12
C HIS A 430 -37.10 -7.59 -9.35
N VAL A 431 -37.50 -6.67 -8.47
CA VAL A 431 -37.12 -5.27 -8.53
C VAL A 431 -36.11 -4.96 -7.44
N PHE A 432 -34.92 -4.55 -7.87
CA PHE A 432 -33.85 -4.05 -7.01
C PHE A 432 -33.84 -2.52 -7.05
N PRO A 433 -34.30 -1.82 -5.99
CA PRO A 433 -34.24 -0.36 -5.92
C PRO A 433 -32.82 0.13 -5.59
N ASN A 434 -32.62 1.45 -5.66
CA ASN A 434 -31.39 2.15 -5.23
C ASN A 434 -30.12 1.66 -5.95
N GLN A 435 -30.26 1.38 -7.24
CA GLN A 435 -29.16 0.98 -8.11
C GLN A 435 -28.50 2.21 -8.71
N ILE A 436 -27.18 2.17 -8.87
CA ILE A 436 -26.40 3.26 -9.46
C ILE A 436 -25.58 2.65 -10.60
N VAL A 437 -25.79 3.09 -11.82
CA VAL A 437 -25.12 2.53 -13.01
C VAL A 437 -24.55 3.62 -13.89
N VAL A 438 -23.52 3.31 -14.66
CA VAL A 438 -22.89 4.21 -15.60
C VAL A 438 -23.86 4.61 -16.71
N THR A 439 -23.84 5.87 -17.14
CA THR A 439 -24.76 6.39 -18.15
C THR A 439 -24.49 5.84 -19.55
N SER A 440 -23.23 5.56 -19.87
CA SER A 440 -22.82 5.02 -21.18
C SER A 440 -23.34 3.62 -21.46
N LYS A 441 -23.56 2.82 -20.41
CA LYS A 441 -24.03 1.42 -20.48
C LYS A 441 -24.97 1.11 -19.30
N PRO A 442 -26.23 1.55 -19.34
CA PRO A 442 -27.19 1.35 -18.24
C PRO A 442 -27.50 -0.12 -17.93
N GLY A 443 -27.38 -0.99 -18.94
CA GLY A 443 -28.05 -2.29 -18.98
C GLY A 443 -29.51 -2.15 -19.43
N SER A 444 -30.01 -3.09 -20.24
CA SER A 444 -31.40 -3.10 -20.74
C SER A 444 -32.45 -3.27 -19.63
N ASP A 445 -32.01 -3.75 -18.48
CA ASP A 445 -32.76 -4.08 -17.27
C ASP A 445 -32.85 -2.92 -16.26
N PHE A 446 -32.16 -1.81 -16.51
CA PHE A 446 -32.13 -0.64 -15.65
C PHE A 446 -33.18 0.41 -16.04
N ILE A 447 -33.87 0.95 -15.03
CA ILE A 447 -34.82 2.04 -15.15
C ILE A 447 -34.29 3.22 -14.32
N GLY A 448 -33.81 4.25 -15.02
CA GLY A 448 -33.33 5.48 -14.41
C GLY A 448 -34.42 6.32 -13.76
N ASP A 449 -34.06 6.97 -12.66
CA ASP A 449 -34.84 7.98 -11.99
C ASP A 449 -34.59 9.33 -12.67
N GLN A 450 -35.53 9.74 -13.53
CA GLN A 450 -35.41 10.97 -14.29
C GLN A 450 -35.40 12.24 -13.44
N GLN A 451 -35.86 12.19 -12.18
CA GLN A 451 -35.84 13.36 -11.30
C GLN A 451 -34.46 13.62 -10.71
N ARG A 452 -33.62 12.58 -10.55
CA ARG A 452 -32.35 12.66 -9.83
C ARG A 452 -31.16 13.04 -10.74
N GLY A 453 -31.32 12.88 -12.05
CA GLY A 453 -30.28 13.18 -13.05
C GLY A 453 -29.05 12.26 -12.97
N SER A 454 -28.09 12.48 -13.87
CA SER A 454 -26.75 11.89 -13.74
C SER A 454 -25.84 12.79 -12.91
N GLN A 455 -24.86 12.19 -12.26
CA GLN A 455 -23.82 12.91 -11.51
C GLN A 455 -22.49 12.15 -11.61
N PRO A 456 -21.37 12.89 -11.68
CA PRO A 456 -20.05 12.28 -11.62
C PRO A 456 -19.82 11.68 -10.24
N VAL A 457 -19.28 10.46 -10.22
CA VAL A 457 -18.90 9.76 -8.99
C VAL A 457 -17.42 9.42 -9.06
N GLN A 458 -16.65 9.87 -8.07
CA GLN A 458 -15.32 9.37 -7.78
C GLN A 458 -15.41 8.41 -6.59
N ILE A 459 -14.57 7.39 -6.57
CA ILE A 459 -14.60 6.37 -5.51
C ILE A 459 -13.29 6.32 -4.75
N GLY A 460 -13.38 5.90 -3.50
CA GLY A 460 -12.21 5.62 -2.70
C GLY A 460 -12.48 4.67 -1.55
N SER A 461 -11.41 4.31 -0.86
CA SER A 461 -11.46 3.57 0.40
C SER A 461 -10.48 4.20 1.38
N ARG A 462 -10.73 4.00 2.67
CA ARG A 462 -9.91 4.50 3.75
C ARG A 462 -9.37 3.33 4.55
N LYS A 463 -8.07 3.36 4.84
CA LYS A 463 -7.41 2.49 5.80
C LYS A 463 -6.83 3.34 6.92
N VAL A 464 -7.04 2.91 8.16
CA VAL A 464 -6.37 3.48 9.33
C VAL A 464 -5.19 2.56 9.67
N THR A 465 -3.98 3.07 9.78
CA THR A 465 -2.78 2.26 10.10
C THR A 465 -1.68 3.12 10.70
N ASP A 466 -0.64 2.51 11.27
CA ASP A 466 0.50 3.26 11.80
C ASP A 466 1.45 3.61 10.64
N SER A 467 1.99 4.82 10.64
CA SER A 467 2.89 5.31 9.58
C SER A 467 4.14 5.96 10.15
N LEU A 468 5.29 5.42 9.74
CA LEU A 468 6.61 5.99 9.92
C LEU A 468 6.89 7.00 8.81
N PHE A 469 7.34 8.18 9.20
CA PHE A 469 7.80 9.23 8.31
C PHE A 469 9.25 9.56 8.62
N PHE A 470 10.07 9.74 7.58
CA PHE A 470 11.43 10.23 7.75
C PHE A 470 11.89 11.08 6.56
N ALA A 471 12.77 12.03 6.86
CA ALA A 471 13.27 13.01 5.91
C ALA A 471 14.64 13.52 6.38
N PRO A 472 15.44 14.18 5.52
CA PRO A 472 16.66 14.82 5.97
C PRO A 472 16.37 16.05 6.83
N VAL A 473 17.32 16.46 7.67
CA VAL A 473 17.26 17.75 8.41
C VAL A 473 17.55 18.92 7.47
N LYS A 474 18.51 18.75 6.54
CA LYS A 474 18.89 19.75 5.53
C LYS A 474 19.07 19.08 4.18
N THR A 475 18.79 19.82 3.11
CA THR A 475 18.97 19.40 1.71
C THR A 475 20.18 20.04 1.02
N ALA A 476 20.88 20.96 1.68
CA ALA A 476 21.88 21.85 1.07
C ALA A 476 23.03 21.18 0.27
N SER A 477 23.21 19.87 0.41
CA SER A 477 24.23 19.13 -0.33
C SER A 477 23.78 18.68 -1.73
N PHE A 478 22.47 18.57 -2.00
CA PHE A 478 21.94 17.95 -3.23
C PHE A 478 20.67 18.63 -3.75
N ASP A 479 20.51 18.61 -5.07
CA ASP A 479 19.28 19.06 -5.74
C ASP A 479 18.30 17.90 -5.95
N PHE A 480 17.29 17.84 -5.07
CA PHE A 480 16.25 16.81 -5.08
C PHE A 480 15.09 17.08 -6.04
N PHE A 481 14.85 18.34 -6.42
CA PHE A 481 13.58 18.78 -6.99
C PHE A 481 13.75 19.48 -8.35
N HIS A 482 12.90 19.13 -9.30
CA HIS A 482 12.66 19.91 -10.50
C HIS A 482 11.50 20.90 -10.25
N ASN A 483 11.61 22.13 -10.76
CA ASN A 483 10.59 23.17 -10.64
C ASN A 483 10.06 23.34 -9.19
N GLY A 484 10.97 23.29 -8.22
CA GLY A 484 10.73 23.55 -6.80
C GLY A 484 10.22 22.36 -5.97
N HIS A 485 9.29 21.54 -6.48
CA HIS A 485 8.59 20.55 -5.64
C HIS A 485 8.38 19.16 -6.26
N GLN A 486 8.68 18.96 -7.55
CA GLN A 486 8.57 17.64 -8.20
C GLN A 486 9.91 16.91 -8.15
N PHE A 487 9.94 15.63 -7.82
CA PHE A 487 11.21 14.89 -7.80
C PHE A 487 11.76 14.64 -9.21
N LYS A 488 13.08 14.75 -9.36
CA LYS A 488 13.79 14.12 -10.50
C LYS A 488 13.53 12.61 -10.46
N ASN A 489 13.39 11.96 -11.61
CA ASN A 489 13.10 10.51 -11.67
C ASN A 489 14.15 9.66 -10.94
N SER A 490 15.42 10.05 -11.07
CA SER A 490 16.56 9.40 -10.42
C SER A 490 16.53 9.56 -8.89
N ILE A 491 16.15 10.74 -8.41
CA ILE A 491 15.95 11.01 -6.98
C ILE A 491 14.75 10.21 -6.45
N ARG A 492 13.61 10.21 -7.16
CA ARG A 492 12.46 9.37 -6.81
C ARG A 492 12.85 7.89 -6.70
N ALA A 493 13.66 7.39 -7.64
CA ALA A 493 14.20 6.04 -7.59
C ALA A 493 15.08 5.79 -6.35
N ALA A 494 15.96 6.73 -6.00
CA ALA A 494 16.80 6.63 -4.80
C ALA A 494 15.96 6.57 -3.51
N LEU A 495 14.96 7.45 -3.37
CA LEU A 495 14.07 7.51 -2.20
C LEU A 495 13.26 6.22 -2.02
N ILE A 496 12.66 5.71 -3.11
CA ILE A 496 11.91 4.45 -3.09
C ILE A 496 12.86 3.28 -2.76
N SER A 497 14.06 3.25 -3.34
CA SER A 497 15.04 2.19 -3.09
C SER A 497 15.52 2.18 -1.64
N ALA A 498 15.78 3.36 -1.07
CA ALA A 498 16.12 3.51 0.34
C ALA A 498 15.00 3.01 1.27
N ALA A 499 13.73 3.30 0.94
CA ALA A 499 12.58 2.82 1.69
C ALA A 499 12.47 1.28 1.67
N TYR A 500 12.69 0.65 0.52
CA TYR A 500 12.71 -0.82 0.41
C TYR A 500 13.92 -1.45 1.12
N LEU A 501 15.09 -0.82 1.12
CA LEU A 501 16.25 -1.30 1.89
C LEU A 501 15.96 -1.29 3.39
N ILE A 502 15.38 -0.20 3.90
CA ILE A 502 14.93 -0.10 5.30
C ILE A 502 13.87 -1.17 5.60
N ALA A 503 12.85 -1.31 4.77
CA ALA A 503 11.78 -2.29 4.97
C ALA A 503 12.31 -3.73 4.97
N ASN A 504 13.21 -4.09 4.05
CA ASN A 504 13.84 -5.41 4.01
C ASN A 504 14.68 -5.67 5.27
N LYS A 505 15.45 -4.69 5.74
CA LYS A 505 16.25 -4.85 6.96
C LYS A 505 15.39 -4.89 8.22
N ALA A 506 14.36 -4.06 8.29
CA ALA A 506 13.36 -4.05 9.35
C ALA A 506 12.67 -5.41 9.47
N ALA A 507 12.26 -5.97 8.34
CA ALA A 507 11.67 -7.30 8.24
C ALA A 507 12.59 -8.38 8.84
N MET A 508 13.89 -8.36 8.53
CA MET A 508 14.85 -9.30 9.12
C MET A 508 15.02 -9.13 10.63
N ILE A 509 14.98 -7.91 11.16
CA ILE A 509 15.14 -7.63 12.59
C ILE A 509 13.90 -8.02 13.39
N LEU A 510 12.72 -7.74 12.82
CA LEU A 510 11.42 -8.01 13.44
C LEU A 510 10.87 -9.41 13.11
N ASP A 511 11.62 -10.17 12.31
CA ASP A 511 11.29 -11.50 11.77
C ASP A 511 10.00 -11.55 10.92
N VAL A 512 9.55 -10.43 10.35
CA VAL A 512 8.29 -10.37 9.58
C VAL A 512 8.51 -10.45 8.07
N ASP A 513 7.45 -10.71 7.30
CA ASP A 513 7.52 -10.59 5.84
C ASP A 513 7.73 -9.10 5.45
N PRO A 514 8.65 -8.77 4.53
CA PRO A 514 8.81 -7.40 4.03
C PRO A 514 7.51 -6.77 3.48
N ALA A 515 6.54 -7.58 3.05
CA ALA A 515 5.22 -7.12 2.61
C ALA A 515 4.34 -6.54 3.73
N GLU A 516 4.72 -6.75 5.01
CA GLU A 516 4.09 -6.07 6.15
C GLU A 516 4.35 -4.56 6.16
N PHE A 517 5.36 -4.09 5.40
CA PHE A 517 5.66 -2.67 5.21
C PHE A 517 5.15 -2.18 3.85
N GLU A 518 4.13 -1.32 3.86
CA GLU A 518 3.62 -0.63 2.69
C GLU A 518 4.40 0.68 2.46
N ILE A 519 5.21 0.72 1.41
CA ILE A 519 5.97 1.90 1.03
C ILE A 519 5.11 2.79 0.14
N HIS A 520 5.00 4.06 0.52
CA HIS A 520 4.24 5.07 -0.22
C HIS A 520 5.17 5.91 -1.10
N GLU A 521 4.59 6.57 -2.12
CA GLU A 521 5.32 7.51 -2.96
C GLU A 521 5.95 8.64 -2.12
N PRO A 522 7.24 8.97 -2.35
CA PRO A 522 7.88 10.06 -1.65
C PRO A 522 7.22 11.40 -2.00
N ARG A 523 7.24 12.35 -1.06
CA ARG A 523 6.59 13.66 -1.20
C ARG A 523 7.51 14.79 -0.75
N ALA A 524 7.32 15.98 -1.32
CA ALA A 524 7.95 17.19 -0.79
C ALA A 524 7.27 17.61 0.53
N HIS A 525 8.06 17.97 1.53
CA HIS A 525 7.58 18.44 2.83
C HIS A 525 8.39 19.63 3.33
N GLY A 526 7.74 20.58 4.01
CA GLY A 526 8.37 21.83 4.46
C GLY A 526 8.00 23.02 3.57
N GLN A 527 8.34 24.23 4.02
CA GLN A 527 8.04 25.47 3.31
C GLN A 527 9.29 26.00 2.62
N ASP A 528 9.14 26.53 1.42
CA ASP A 528 10.20 27.21 0.66
C ASP A 528 10.93 28.24 1.55
N PRO A 529 12.28 28.23 1.61
CA PRO A 529 13.23 27.41 0.82
C PRO A 529 13.61 26.06 1.45
N ASN A 530 13.04 25.69 2.59
CA ASN A 530 13.40 24.52 3.38
C ASN A 530 12.51 23.31 3.06
N ILE A 531 12.46 22.91 1.78
CA ILE A 531 11.71 21.74 1.33
C ILE A 531 12.63 20.51 1.40
N VAL A 532 12.13 19.44 2.00
CA VAL A 532 12.84 18.16 2.19
C VAL A 532 12.08 17.00 1.53
N PRO A 533 12.77 15.97 1.01
CA PRO A 533 12.14 14.72 0.59
C PRO A 533 11.63 13.94 1.80
N LEU A 534 10.32 13.71 1.87
CA LEU A 534 9.65 12.92 2.89
C LEU A 534 9.35 11.52 2.36
N ILE A 535 9.85 10.49 3.04
CA ILE A 535 9.50 9.10 2.82
C ILE A 535 8.47 8.67 3.88
N GLN A 536 7.52 7.84 3.45
CA GLN A 536 6.54 7.20 4.33
C GLN A 536 6.55 5.70 4.15
N ILE A 537 6.59 4.98 5.27
CA ILE A 537 6.37 3.54 5.37
C ILE A 537 5.19 3.35 6.33
N ALA A 538 4.19 2.56 5.92
CA ALA A 538 3.02 2.26 6.72
C ALA A 538 2.94 0.76 7.01
N ASP A 539 2.32 0.38 8.12
CA ASP A 539 1.97 -1.02 8.34
C ASP A 539 0.90 -1.44 7.31
N LYS A 540 1.06 -2.61 6.69
CA LYS A 540 0.16 -3.08 5.64
C LYS A 540 -1.25 -3.31 6.16
N LEU A 541 -1.36 -3.93 7.34
CA LEU A 541 -2.62 -4.30 7.97
C LEU A 541 -3.40 -3.09 8.50
N VAL A 542 -4.72 -3.20 8.46
CA VAL A 542 -5.61 -2.22 9.07
C VAL A 542 -5.38 -2.18 10.58
N ASN A 543 -5.51 -0.99 11.14
CA ASN A 543 -5.19 -0.59 12.50
C ASN A 543 -3.71 -0.63 12.87
N GLY A 544 -2.81 -1.02 11.97
CA GLY A 544 -1.39 -1.16 12.25
C GLY A 544 -1.06 -2.45 13.04
N GLY A 545 0.02 -3.10 12.61
CA GLY A 545 0.65 -4.23 13.30
C GLY A 545 1.54 -3.79 14.47
N GLY A 546 1.95 -2.52 14.49
CA GLY A 546 2.89 -1.95 15.45
C GLY A 546 4.33 -1.91 14.94
N PHE A 547 4.62 -2.42 13.74
CA PHE A 547 5.98 -2.57 13.23
C PHE A 547 6.64 -1.22 12.97
N CYS A 548 5.96 -0.29 12.29
CA CYS A 548 6.44 1.08 12.08
C CYS A 548 6.75 1.81 13.40
N ARG A 549 5.98 1.55 14.47
CA ARG A 549 6.20 2.15 15.79
C ARG A 549 7.45 1.60 16.45
N ASP A 550 7.65 0.29 16.38
CA ASP A 550 8.81 -0.38 16.94
C ASP A 550 10.11 0.04 16.22
N LEU A 551 10.04 0.47 14.96
CA LEU A 551 11.19 1.06 14.27
C LEU A 551 11.67 2.38 14.91
N VAL A 552 10.78 3.14 15.54
CA VAL A 552 11.11 4.41 16.21
C VAL A 552 11.45 4.20 17.67
N LYS A 553 10.74 3.30 18.36
CA LYS A 553 11.02 2.95 19.76
C LYS A 553 12.20 1.98 19.81
N GLY A 554 13.42 2.51 20.00
CA GLY A 554 14.57 1.67 20.34
C GLY A 554 14.33 0.92 21.66
N ARG A 555 15.14 -0.12 21.95
CA ARG A 555 15.12 -0.74 23.29
C ARG A 555 15.47 0.31 24.34
N SER A 556 14.72 0.31 25.46
CA SER A 556 14.74 1.29 26.56
C SER A 556 16.08 2.02 26.75
N GLY A 557 16.15 3.27 26.27
CA GLY A 557 17.30 4.17 26.46
C GLY A 557 18.36 4.20 25.34
N GLY A 558 18.22 3.41 24.27
CA GLY A 558 19.14 3.38 23.12
C GLY A 558 18.68 4.18 21.88
N ALA A 559 19.52 4.19 20.83
CA ALA A 559 19.16 4.72 19.51
C ALA A 559 17.95 3.98 18.92
N SER A 560 17.14 4.66 18.10
CA SER A 560 16.00 4.02 17.44
C SER A 560 16.44 2.87 16.54
N HIS A 561 15.59 1.84 16.35
CA HIS A 561 15.91 0.76 15.41
C HIS A 561 16.15 1.31 14.00
N LEU A 562 15.45 2.36 13.58
CA LEU A 562 15.69 3.03 12.31
C LEU A 562 17.11 3.60 12.19
N GLU A 563 17.61 4.30 13.21
CA GLU A 563 18.99 4.80 13.23
C GLU A 563 20.00 3.65 13.20
N SER A 564 19.73 2.57 13.93
CA SER A 564 20.56 1.37 13.93
C SER A 564 20.56 0.68 12.56
N ILE A 565 19.41 0.61 11.88
CA ILE A 565 19.26 0.05 10.54
C ILE A 565 20.07 0.87 9.55
N ILE A 566 19.87 2.19 9.52
CA ILE A 566 20.60 3.09 8.62
C ILE A 566 22.10 2.92 8.85
N THR A 567 22.55 2.95 10.11
CA THR A 567 23.96 2.79 10.45
C THR A 567 24.52 1.43 10.02
N SER A 568 23.76 0.35 10.21
CA SER A 568 24.15 -1.00 9.78
C SER A 568 24.28 -1.11 8.26
N LEU A 569 23.40 -0.45 7.51
CA LEU A 569 23.39 -0.47 6.06
C LEU A 569 24.50 0.39 5.42
N THR A 570 24.98 1.41 6.11
CA THR A 570 25.92 2.41 5.54
C THR A 570 27.32 2.34 6.14
N SER A 571 27.50 1.81 7.35
CA SER A 571 28.81 1.71 8.00
C SER A 571 29.56 0.45 7.57
N LYS A 572 30.89 0.43 7.75
CA LYS A 572 31.76 -0.73 7.43
C LYS A 572 31.51 -1.97 8.32
N SER A 573 30.40 -2.01 9.07
CA SER A 573 29.95 -3.19 9.81
C SER A 573 29.52 -4.32 8.86
N ALA A 574 29.80 -5.56 9.25
CA ALA A 574 29.34 -6.74 8.52
C ALA A 574 27.82 -6.94 8.69
N ASP A 575 27.02 -6.14 7.96
CA ASP A 575 25.60 -6.42 7.80
C ASP A 575 25.44 -7.54 6.77
N PRO A 576 24.74 -8.65 7.07
CA PRO A 576 24.56 -9.75 6.13
C PRO A 576 23.95 -9.28 4.79
N LEU A 577 22.96 -8.40 4.83
CA LEU A 577 22.28 -7.92 3.63
C LEU A 577 23.23 -7.12 2.73
N ILE A 578 24.10 -6.30 3.32
CA ILE A 578 25.09 -5.53 2.57
C ILE A 578 26.24 -6.43 2.10
N THR A 579 26.64 -7.40 2.91
CA THR A 579 27.72 -8.33 2.58
C THR A 579 27.38 -9.12 1.32
N ASP A 580 26.16 -9.68 1.25
CA ASP A 580 25.66 -10.40 0.07
C ASP A 580 25.58 -9.49 -1.16
N MET A 581 25.14 -8.24 -0.96
CA MET A 581 25.05 -7.25 -2.04
C MET A 581 26.42 -6.78 -2.56
N LEU A 582 27.46 -6.84 -1.73
CA LEU A 582 28.81 -6.44 -2.09
C LEU A 582 29.68 -7.59 -2.59
N GLU A 583 29.13 -8.81 -2.67
CA GLU A 583 29.84 -9.92 -3.30
C GLU A 583 30.26 -9.55 -4.74
N PRO A 584 31.53 -9.79 -5.14
CA PRO A 584 32.03 -9.37 -6.45
C PRO A 584 31.18 -9.86 -7.62
N ASP A 585 30.61 -11.06 -7.53
CA ASP A 585 29.75 -11.62 -8.55
C ASP A 585 28.41 -10.88 -8.63
N HIS A 586 27.80 -10.52 -7.50
CA HIS A 586 26.59 -9.70 -7.50
C HIS A 586 26.87 -8.29 -8.03
N VAL A 587 27.92 -7.62 -7.55
CA VAL A 587 28.27 -6.25 -7.96
C VAL A 587 28.45 -6.14 -9.48
N ARG A 588 29.09 -7.14 -10.10
CA ARG A 588 29.31 -7.22 -11.56
C ARG A 588 28.04 -7.52 -12.35
N ASN A 589 27.20 -8.42 -11.85
CA ASN A 589 26.02 -8.89 -12.60
C ASN A 589 24.75 -8.05 -12.33
N CYS A 590 24.68 -7.32 -11.21
CA CYS A 590 23.55 -6.48 -10.83
C CYS A 590 23.85 -5.00 -11.08
N ALA A 591 23.43 -4.52 -12.25
CA ALA A 591 23.58 -3.12 -12.64
C ALA A 591 22.80 -2.14 -11.73
N ASN A 592 21.57 -2.48 -11.34
CA ASN A 592 20.67 -1.56 -10.61
C ASN A 592 19.93 -2.25 -9.46
N SER A 593 19.14 -3.29 -9.75
CA SER A 593 18.45 -4.09 -8.75
C SER A 593 18.15 -5.49 -9.29
N CYS A 594 18.08 -6.48 -8.39
CA CYS A 594 17.72 -7.86 -8.68
C CYS A 594 17.05 -8.50 -7.45
N TYR A 595 16.64 -9.77 -7.56
CA TYR A 595 15.96 -10.50 -6.48
C TYR A 595 16.87 -10.85 -5.30
N LEU A 596 18.19 -10.86 -5.50
CA LEU A 596 19.16 -11.07 -4.41
C LEU A 596 19.29 -9.82 -3.52
N CYS A 597 19.03 -8.62 -4.04
CA CYS A 597 19.16 -7.38 -3.28
C CYS A 597 17.81 -6.72 -2.91
N LEU A 598 17.05 -6.23 -3.90
CA LEU A 598 15.96 -5.28 -3.66
C LEU A 598 14.62 -5.66 -4.31
N GLN A 599 14.64 -6.45 -5.38
CA GLN A 599 13.43 -6.88 -6.07
C GLN A 599 12.73 -7.99 -5.29
N ARG A 600 11.41 -7.87 -5.19
CA ARG A 600 10.49 -8.82 -4.55
C ARG A 600 9.24 -8.93 -5.42
N TYR A 601 8.41 -9.94 -5.15
CA TYR A 601 7.17 -10.13 -5.92
C TYR A 601 6.18 -8.96 -5.74
N ASN A 602 6.06 -8.43 -4.52
CA ASN A 602 5.13 -7.35 -4.17
C ASN A 602 5.52 -5.97 -4.74
N ASN A 603 6.80 -5.73 -5.04
CA ASN A 603 7.29 -4.45 -5.54
C ASN A 603 7.56 -4.43 -7.06
N GLN A 604 6.99 -5.37 -7.82
CA GLN A 604 7.14 -5.47 -9.28
C GLN A 604 6.89 -4.17 -10.03
N GLN A 605 5.93 -3.36 -9.57
CA GLN A 605 5.63 -2.06 -10.18
C GLN A 605 6.79 -1.06 -10.12
N TYR A 606 7.75 -1.28 -9.20
CA TYR A 606 8.89 -0.42 -8.97
C TYR A 606 10.20 -0.96 -9.56
N HIS A 607 10.25 -2.19 -10.09
CA HIS A 607 11.50 -2.82 -10.54
C HIS A 607 12.29 -1.97 -11.55
N GLY A 608 11.61 -1.24 -12.43
CA GLY A 608 12.27 -0.33 -13.38
C GLY A 608 12.93 0.89 -12.74
N LEU A 609 12.52 1.26 -11.53
CA LEU A 609 13.06 2.38 -10.76
C LEU A 609 14.09 1.93 -9.72
N LEU A 610 13.92 0.75 -9.11
CA LEU A 610 14.75 0.27 -8.01
C LEU A 610 16.25 0.26 -8.36
N ASP A 611 17.05 0.85 -7.49
CA ASP A 611 18.50 0.99 -7.61
C ASP A 611 19.15 0.93 -6.22
N TRP A 612 19.81 -0.17 -5.90
CA TRP A 612 20.32 -0.39 -4.56
C TRP A 612 21.46 0.56 -4.19
N ARG A 613 22.27 0.99 -5.17
CA ARG A 613 23.38 1.93 -4.97
C ARG A 613 22.85 3.32 -4.60
N LEU A 614 21.90 3.84 -5.38
CA LEU A 614 21.27 5.13 -5.09
C LEU A 614 20.50 5.12 -3.77
N GLY A 615 19.88 3.99 -3.42
CA GLY A 615 19.28 3.79 -2.10
C GLY A 615 20.30 3.96 -0.98
N LEU A 616 21.46 3.28 -1.07
CA LEU A 616 22.54 3.40 -0.07
C LEU A 616 23.16 4.80 -0.02
N ASP A 617 23.27 5.49 -1.15
CA ASP A 617 23.77 6.87 -1.18
C ASP A 617 22.85 7.81 -0.42
N TYR A 618 21.53 7.67 -0.60
CA TYR A 618 20.56 8.44 0.16
C TYR A 618 20.59 8.10 1.66
N LEU A 619 20.73 6.83 2.03
CA LEU A 619 20.89 6.44 3.44
C LEU A 619 22.18 7.01 4.05
N SER A 620 23.27 7.02 3.28
CA SER A 620 24.55 7.62 3.68
C SER A 620 24.41 9.12 3.91
N PHE A 621 23.61 9.80 3.09
CA PHE A 621 23.24 11.21 3.27
C PHE A 621 22.41 11.47 4.54
N LEU A 622 21.48 10.57 4.87
CA LEU A 622 20.71 10.68 6.12
C LEU A 622 21.59 10.49 7.36
N GLN A 623 22.57 9.58 7.28
CA GLN A 623 23.51 9.34 8.37
C GLN A 623 24.51 10.50 8.54
N SER A 624 25.06 11.00 7.44
CA SER A 624 26.16 11.97 7.43
C SER A 624 25.80 13.21 6.60
N PRO A 625 25.55 14.38 7.22
CA PRO A 625 25.22 15.61 6.48
C PRO A 625 26.32 16.06 5.50
N GLY A 626 27.58 15.68 5.76
CA GLY A 626 28.73 15.99 4.93
C GLY A 626 28.94 15.05 3.73
N PHE A 627 28.05 14.06 3.52
CA PHE A 627 28.13 13.19 2.35
C PHE A 627 27.90 14.00 1.07
N LYS A 628 28.86 13.93 0.14
CA LYS A 628 28.84 14.64 -1.15
C LYS A 628 28.76 13.72 -2.37
N ALA A 629 28.35 12.45 -2.18
CA ALA A 629 28.29 11.45 -3.25
C ALA A 629 29.57 11.37 -4.11
N GLY A 630 30.74 11.45 -3.47
CA GLY A 630 32.04 11.32 -4.15
C GLY A 630 32.62 12.59 -4.77
N LEU A 631 31.95 13.75 -4.70
CA LEU A 631 32.54 15.03 -5.16
C LEU A 631 33.78 15.46 -4.37
N ASP A 632 34.03 14.88 -3.20
CA ASP A 632 35.24 15.06 -2.41
C ASP A 632 36.29 13.95 -2.62
N GLY A 633 36.09 13.08 -3.63
CA GLY A 633 36.99 11.97 -3.99
C GLY A 633 36.93 10.77 -3.03
N LYS A 634 36.01 10.77 -2.05
CA LYS A 634 35.92 9.71 -1.03
C LYS A 634 34.96 8.59 -1.42
N PHE A 635 35.36 7.76 -2.38
CA PHE A 635 34.54 6.63 -2.85
C PHE A 635 34.58 5.41 -1.92
N ASP A 636 35.74 5.13 -1.31
CA ASP A 636 35.93 3.90 -0.52
C ASP A 636 35.15 3.87 0.81
N ASP A 637 34.72 5.04 1.26
CA ASP A 637 34.01 5.20 2.53
C ASP A 637 32.52 4.86 2.45
N PHE A 638 31.95 4.82 1.25
CA PHE A 638 30.51 4.64 1.04
C PHE A 638 30.22 3.53 0.03
N PHE A 639 29.37 2.58 0.41
CA PHE A 639 29.11 1.39 -0.40
C PHE A 639 28.46 1.68 -1.75
N GLY A 640 27.52 2.63 -1.83
CA GLY A 640 26.76 2.93 -3.05
C GLY A 640 27.58 3.55 -4.18
N ILE A 641 28.66 4.27 -3.84
CA ILE A 641 29.58 4.92 -4.80
C ILE A 641 30.94 4.24 -4.92
N ARG A 642 31.17 3.09 -4.26
CA ARG A 642 32.47 2.41 -4.25
C ARG A 642 32.97 2.06 -5.65
N ASP A 643 32.07 1.67 -6.55
CA ASP A 643 32.37 1.32 -7.94
C ASP A 643 32.05 2.44 -8.94
N TRP A 644 31.90 3.68 -8.45
CA TRP A 644 31.55 4.84 -9.28
C TRP A 644 32.51 5.03 -10.45
N MET A 645 33.82 5.00 -10.21
CA MET A 645 34.85 5.24 -11.22
C MET A 645 34.71 4.32 -12.43
N ASP A 646 34.51 3.02 -12.18
CA ASP A 646 34.41 2.02 -13.23
C ASP A 646 33.08 2.14 -13.98
N ARG A 647 31.98 2.37 -13.26
CA ARG A 647 30.65 2.56 -13.86
C ARG A 647 30.56 3.81 -14.71
N ALA A 648 31.06 4.94 -14.21
CA ALA A 648 31.04 6.20 -14.95
C ALA A 648 31.87 6.08 -16.25
N ARG A 649 33.02 5.41 -16.19
CA ARG A 649 33.84 5.11 -17.37
C ARG A 649 33.13 4.18 -18.36
N GLU A 650 32.49 3.12 -17.88
CA GLU A 650 31.74 2.19 -18.71
C GLU A 650 30.58 2.89 -19.44
N GLN A 651 29.83 3.74 -18.72
CA GLN A 651 28.72 4.48 -19.29
C GLN A 651 29.18 5.56 -20.27
N ALA A 652 30.30 6.23 -20.00
CA ALA A 652 30.94 7.12 -20.97
C ALA A 652 31.35 6.36 -22.25
N ALA A 653 31.86 5.13 -22.12
CA ALA A 653 32.19 4.30 -23.28
C ALA A 653 30.96 3.86 -24.09
N ILE A 654 29.84 3.56 -23.43
CA ILE A 654 28.57 3.28 -24.10
C ILE A 654 28.08 4.53 -24.85
N LEU A 655 28.08 5.69 -24.20
CA LEU A 655 27.68 6.95 -24.82
C LEU A 655 28.58 7.31 -26.00
N ALA A 656 29.91 7.18 -25.87
CA ALA A 656 30.87 7.42 -26.94
C ALA A 656 30.59 6.55 -28.17
N ARG A 657 30.24 5.27 -27.99
CA ARG A 657 29.85 4.38 -29.11
C ARG A 657 28.54 4.81 -29.76
N LEU A 658 27.55 5.23 -28.97
CA LEU A 658 26.23 5.63 -29.46
C LEU A 658 26.22 7.01 -30.12
N TRP A 659 27.08 7.91 -29.67
CA TRP A 659 27.17 9.30 -30.12
C TRP A 659 28.34 9.54 -31.10
N GLU A 660 29.05 8.48 -31.49
CA GLU A 660 30.25 8.55 -32.33
C GLU A 660 31.30 9.52 -31.77
N GLY A 661 31.50 9.49 -30.46
CA GLY A 661 32.37 10.41 -29.71
C GLY A 661 33.67 9.79 -29.22
N GLN A 662 34.57 10.64 -28.71
CA GLN A 662 35.79 10.23 -28.02
C GLN A 662 35.68 10.49 -26.52
N ILE A 663 36.11 9.54 -25.69
CA ILE A 663 36.08 9.68 -24.23
C ILE A 663 37.21 10.63 -23.80
N VAL A 664 36.87 11.60 -22.98
CA VAL A 664 37.80 12.54 -22.35
C VAL A 664 37.71 12.40 -20.84
N VAL A 665 38.84 12.32 -20.15
CA VAL A 665 38.86 12.35 -18.68
C VAL A 665 38.93 13.82 -18.25
N LEU A 666 37.85 14.34 -17.64
CA LEU A 666 37.79 15.73 -17.20
C LEU A 666 38.43 15.88 -15.82
N ASP A 667 38.13 14.95 -14.91
CA ASP A 667 38.75 14.88 -13.59
C ASP A 667 38.80 13.43 -13.09
N ASN A 668 40.00 12.92 -12.78
CA ASN A 668 40.20 11.55 -12.32
C ASN A 668 40.04 11.39 -10.79
N THR A 669 40.03 12.49 -10.03
CA THR A 669 39.83 12.49 -8.57
C THR A 669 38.36 12.30 -8.19
N ILE A 670 37.44 12.87 -8.97
CA ILE A 670 35.98 12.70 -8.78
C ILE A 670 35.34 11.76 -9.81
N GLY A 671 36.13 11.22 -10.74
CA GLY A 671 35.63 10.31 -11.77
C GLY A 671 34.70 10.95 -12.78
N LEU A 672 34.98 12.21 -13.15
CA LEU A 672 34.22 12.94 -14.15
C LEU A 672 34.74 12.59 -15.55
N PHE A 673 33.95 11.79 -16.26
CA PHE A 673 34.23 11.38 -17.64
C PHE A 673 33.32 12.13 -18.62
N GLY A 674 33.93 12.67 -19.66
CA GLY A 674 33.27 13.32 -20.79
C GLY A 674 33.32 12.48 -22.06
N VAL A 675 32.45 12.83 -23.00
CA VAL A 675 32.43 12.34 -24.37
C VAL A 675 32.40 13.58 -25.26
N GLU A 676 33.42 13.77 -26.08
CA GLU A 676 33.49 14.81 -27.10
C GLU A 676 32.87 14.27 -28.40
N ASN A 677 32.03 15.07 -29.06
CA ASN A 677 31.42 14.67 -30.32
C ASN A 677 32.44 14.74 -31.47
N SER A 678 32.70 13.62 -32.15
CA SER A 678 33.69 13.58 -33.23
C SER A 678 33.27 14.40 -34.47
N THR A 679 31.98 14.67 -34.64
CA THR A 679 31.45 15.48 -35.75
C THR A 679 31.40 16.98 -35.42
N ASN A 680 31.41 17.34 -34.14
CA ASN A 680 31.39 18.72 -33.68
C ASN A 680 32.18 18.84 -32.35
N PRO A 681 33.52 19.03 -32.42
CA PRO A 681 34.39 19.02 -31.24
C PRO A 681 34.07 20.08 -30.17
N ASP A 682 33.27 21.09 -30.50
CA ASP A 682 32.81 22.11 -29.54
C ASP A 682 31.71 21.60 -28.59
N GLN A 683 31.22 20.36 -28.78
CA GLN A 683 30.16 19.74 -27.98
C GLN A 683 30.71 18.67 -27.03
N LEU A 684 30.42 18.85 -25.74
CA LEU A 684 30.82 17.92 -24.69
C LEU A 684 29.60 17.40 -23.91
N ALA A 685 29.47 16.08 -23.82
CA ALA A 685 28.55 15.44 -22.88
C ALA A 685 29.35 14.85 -21.72
N PHE A 686 28.95 15.06 -20.46
CA PHE A 686 29.70 14.52 -19.31
C PHE A 686 28.81 13.75 -18.34
N ILE A 687 29.31 12.63 -17.84
CA ILE A 687 28.54 11.71 -16.99
C ILE A 687 28.50 12.24 -15.56
N VAL A 688 27.29 12.42 -15.02
CA VAL A 688 27.08 12.93 -13.65
C VAL A 688 26.34 11.92 -12.77
N HIS A 689 26.68 11.93 -11.48
CA HIS A 689 25.96 11.18 -10.47
C HIS A 689 24.57 11.78 -10.25
N PRO A 690 23.52 10.99 -9.93
CA PRO A 690 22.17 11.53 -9.81
C PRO A 690 21.95 12.56 -8.71
N PHE A 691 22.78 12.54 -7.67
CA PHE A 691 22.73 13.50 -6.56
C PHE A 691 23.54 14.77 -6.82
N TRP A 692 24.43 14.80 -7.82
CA TRP A 692 25.27 15.97 -8.05
C TRP A 692 24.44 17.15 -8.57
N ASP A 693 24.70 18.32 -8.01
CA ASP A 693 24.29 19.58 -8.62
C ASP A 693 25.27 19.90 -9.75
N GLU A 694 24.77 19.96 -10.99
CA GLU A 694 25.55 20.27 -12.17
C GLU A 694 26.22 21.65 -12.10
N ASN A 695 25.67 22.58 -11.31
CA ASN A 695 26.21 23.91 -11.08
C ASN A 695 27.22 23.96 -9.93
N ALA A 696 27.51 22.82 -9.29
CA ALA A 696 28.51 22.75 -8.23
C ALA A 696 29.86 23.24 -8.73
N THR A 697 30.54 24.04 -7.89
CA THR A 697 31.85 24.62 -8.19
C THR A 697 32.89 23.57 -8.55
N GLU A 698 32.83 22.41 -7.88
CA GLU A 698 33.71 21.27 -8.11
C GLU A 698 33.60 20.72 -9.54
N ILE A 699 32.40 20.74 -10.14
CA ILE A 699 32.16 20.29 -11.53
C ILE A 699 32.50 21.41 -12.52
N GLN A 700 32.04 22.63 -12.26
CA GLN A 700 32.22 23.75 -13.18
C GLN A 700 33.69 24.16 -13.34
N ALA A 701 34.51 23.97 -12.31
CA ALA A 701 35.94 24.29 -12.34
C ALA A 701 36.77 23.36 -13.24
N VAL A 702 36.30 22.13 -13.48
CA VAL A 702 37.07 21.11 -14.22
C VAL A 702 36.61 20.94 -15.67
N ILE A 703 35.45 21.50 -16.04
CA ILE A 703 34.98 21.49 -17.43
C ILE A 703 35.75 22.56 -18.23
N PRO A 704 36.51 22.17 -19.27
CA PRO A 704 37.29 23.14 -20.06
C PRO A 704 36.41 24.17 -20.75
N SER A 705 36.84 25.43 -20.72
CA SER A 705 36.11 26.56 -21.35
C SER A 705 36.09 26.52 -22.88
N GLN A 706 36.86 25.63 -23.50
CA GLN A 706 36.91 25.46 -24.96
C GLN A 706 35.61 24.88 -25.55
N TYR A 707 34.80 24.18 -24.75
CA TYR A 707 33.54 23.61 -25.22
C TYR A 707 32.43 24.65 -25.13
N ALA A 708 31.96 25.12 -26.30
CA ALA A 708 30.91 26.12 -26.39
C ALA A 708 29.54 25.59 -25.93
N ALA A 709 29.31 24.29 -26.07
CA ALA A 709 28.08 23.61 -25.69
C ALA A 709 28.40 22.39 -24.82
N ARG A 710 27.81 22.32 -23.64
CA ARG A 710 28.11 21.27 -22.65
C ARG A 710 26.85 20.80 -21.95
N GLU A 711 26.67 19.49 -21.87
CA GLU A 711 25.46 18.87 -21.33
C GLU A 711 25.78 17.76 -20.32
N PRO A 712 25.23 17.82 -19.09
CA PRO A 712 25.32 16.73 -18.13
C PRO A 712 24.40 15.57 -18.54
N VAL A 713 24.94 14.35 -18.52
CA VAL A 713 24.19 13.12 -18.78
C VAL A 713 24.11 12.30 -17.50
N ASN A 714 22.90 12.17 -16.96
CA ASN A 714 22.66 11.44 -15.73
C ASN A 714 22.84 9.93 -15.96
N ILE A 715 23.71 9.30 -15.16
CA ILE A 715 23.98 7.86 -15.25
C ILE A 715 22.72 7.00 -15.07
N PHE A 716 21.74 7.47 -14.26
CA PHE A 716 20.49 6.77 -14.00
C PHE A 716 19.66 6.60 -15.27
N ASP A 717 19.58 7.66 -16.08
CA ASP A 717 18.80 7.64 -17.31
C ASP A 717 19.56 6.94 -18.43
N LEU A 718 20.89 7.11 -18.50
CA LEU A 718 21.74 6.49 -19.52
C LEU A 718 21.73 4.96 -19.40
N THR A 719 21.83 4.43 -18.18
CA THR A 719 21.78 2.97 -17.91
C THR A 719 20.45 2.33 -18.30
N ARG A 720 19.34 3.07 -18.20
CA ARG A 720 17.98 2.54 -18.43
C ARG A 720 17.45 2.82 -19.83
N ARG A 721 17.79 3.97 -20.40
CA ARG A 721 17.21 4.48 -21.65
C ARG A 721 18.29 5.16 -22.52
N PRO A 722 19.34 4.43 -22.91
CA PRO A 722 20.49 5.03 -23.60
C PRO A 722 20.10 5.72 -24.91
N MET A 723 19.19 5.12 -25.69
CA MET A 723 18.71 5.72 -26.94
C MET A 723 17.85 6.97 -26.73
N SER A 724 17.05 7.00 -25.66
CA SER A 724 16.26 8.20 -25.33
C SER A 724 17.16 9.33 -24.87
N GLN A 725 18.21 9.02 -24.09
CA GLN A 725 19.20 9.98 -23.66
C GLN A 725 20.00 10.56 -24.83
N LEU A 726 20.41 9.72 -25.78
CA LEU A 726 21.06 10.19 -27.01
C LEU A 726 20.19 11.16 -27.81
N ARG A 727 18.88 10.87 -27.93
CA ARG A 727 17.94 11.78 -28.60
C ARG A 727 17.80 13.10 -27.86
N TRP A 728 17.60 13.04 -26.55
CA TRP A 728 17.52 14.22 -25.69
C TRP A 728 18.78 15.09 -25.83
N LEU A 729 19.97 14.47 -25.76
CA LEU A 729 21.25 15.14 -25.89
C LEU A 729 21.39 15.87 -27.23
N ASN A 730 21.04 15.19 -28.33
CA ASN A 730 21.04 15.81 -29.67
C ASN A 730 20.05 16.96 -29.78
N ASP A 731 18.88 16.87 -29.14
CA ASP A 731 17.89 17.94 -29.13
C ASP A 731 18.35 19.16 -28.31
N GLN A 732 19.01 18.96 -27.16
CA GLN A 732 19.60 20.06 -26.37
C GLN A 732 20.64 20.82 -27.20
N PHE A 733 21.57 20.11 -27.83
CA PHE A 733 22.60 20.72 -28.66
C PHE A 733 22.06 21.39 -29.94
N ARG A 734 20.91 20.94 -30.45
CA ARG A 734 20.22 21.64 -31.55
C ARG A 734 19.61 22.95 -31.08
N ASN A 735 18.95 22.96 -29.92
CA ASN A 735 18.31 24.16 -29.38
C ASN A 735 19.32 25.25 -29.01
N GLN A 736 20.52 24.88 -28.59
CA GLN A 736 21.62 25.81 -28.31
C GLN A 736 22.23 26.47 -29.57
N LYS A 737 21.93 25.97 -30.77
CA LYS A 737 22.40 26.55 -32.05
C LYS A 737 21.48 27.63 -32.63
N THR A 738 20.35 27.93 -31.97
CA THR A 738 19.42 29.00 -32.40
C THR A 738 19.57 30.21 -31.47
N PRO A 739 20.14 31.33 -31.94
CA PRO A 739 20.21 32.58 -31.17
C PRO A 739 18.84 33.23 -30.97
#